data_AF-A0A8S2QP04-F1
#
_entry.id   AF-A0A8S2QP04-F1
#
_cell.length_a   1.000
_cell.length_b   1.000
_cell.length_c   1.000
_cell.angle_alpha   90.00
_cell.angle_beta   90.00
_cell.angle_gamma   90.00
#
_symmetry.space_group_name_H-M   'P 1'
#
loop_
_entity.id
_entity.type
_entity.pdbx_description
1 polymer ?
#
loop_
_entity_poly.entity_id
_entity_poly.type
_entity_poly.pdbx_seq_one_letter_code
_entity_poly.pdbx_strand_id
1 'polypeptide(L)'
;MAHKKIQEQLLVDKLKHVRTDEDLDHHSEEIIKDLEKKLNIERLATKAANDELMQTQKKFRAIEVDLKDLTTTYNQLIYDNELTKQSNGQLIEQIEIENQRRAQFDRDIKQLQQELNNTSNREKQVHIELYRLHQDNERLTEDLNHINDEYKIIKTKLVDYEEQLEVESKFSVLYRTQMLELKDEINDLTEKLRQVNNEKRNVEDDRDNVVKQMEITNIKLKTESLNLNLLQEQCAELEKEKNCMIVELDAIQKDFNSRLSLLDSEINTFRDRYEKSQYDLEQAIKDRDATTNKLHQVIEQLRDLERQVPDLRKKVDDERAKKEAAVNKLQEIVTNPMQHNPFYSRPTGGSSRRHDRDRNERNVVRRLEQALAVERTKYTKLQNEKDEEVSVLLEDITKLKRELDTRREDIEKLRQQLESRVSNDNISSIAEEVDDDNKDDLESWVQTPKKSNIQKNGWKKQLAVLRKNRLLLYNSEKDQQPAVAIDIDKLYHVRAVNQGDVLHVDPNIIPKIFQIIYDSQGNSLPSLLSSSMIHSQDQDRHNGETIEYKGHNFVVVSYRMRTECEVCNHPCYNLISPPPCLQCTRCRVRCHKQHYDDSEFIQPCRVYDTLTVKELLVMCASEKEQKKWISKLSTKVPRPSNSQLDST
;
A
#
# COMPACT_ATOMS: atom_id res chain seq x y z
N MET A 1 -149.48 46.57 197.73
CA MET A 1 -148.30 47.44 197.89
C MET A 1 -147.57 47.53 196.56
N ALA A 2 -147.66 48.65 195.84
CA ALA A 2 -147.33 48.72 194.42
C ALA A 2 -145.94 49.30 194.05
N HIS A 3 -145.14 49.74 195.04
CA HIS A 3 -144.01 50.63 194.76
C HIS A 3 -142.62 49.97 194.65
N LYS A 4 -142.51 48.64 194.84
CA LYS A 4 -141.21 47.93 194.87
C LYS A 4 -140.89 47.11 193.61
N LYS A 5 -141.75 47.13 192.58
CA LYS A 5 -141.62 46.30 191.37
C LYS A 5 -141.16 47.05 190.11
N ILE A 6 -140.86 48.35 190.24
CA ILE A 6 -140.43 49.21 189.11
C ILE A 6 -138.90 49.44 189.13
N GLN A 7 -138.26 49.32 190.29
CA GLN A 7 -136.85 49.69 190.47
C GLN A 7 -135.84 48.62 189.97
N GLU A 8 -136.28 47.36 189.81
CA GLU A 8 -135.42 46.26 189.31
C GLU A 8 -135.30 46.28 187.78
N GLN A 9 -136.29 46.81 187.04
CA GLN A 9 -136.29 46.80 185.58
C GLN A 9 -135.25 47.75 184.98
N LEU A 10 -134.97 48.88 185.65
CA LEU A 10 -134.17 49.98 185.09
C LEU A 10 -132.64 49.78 185.18
N LEU A 11 -132.18 48.72 185.84
CA LEU A 11 -130.73 48.40 185.92
C LEU A 11 -130.24 47.53 184.76
N VAL A 12 -131.16 46.79 184.10
CA VAL A 12 -130.82 45.80 183.06
C VAL A 12 -130.37 46.48 181.75
N ASP A 13 -131.02 47.58 181.35
CA ASP A 13 -130.71 48.22 180.07
C ASP A 13 -129.38 48.98 180.06
N LYS A 14 -128.84 49.35 181.23
CA LYS A 14 -127.49 49.93 181.34
C LYS A 14 -126.35 48.93 181.08
N LEU A 15 -126.64 47.63 180.98
CA LEU A 15 -125.65 46.59 180.71
C LEU A 15 -125.56 46.17 179.23
N LYS A 16 -126.31 46.81 178.31
CA LYS A 16 -126.35 46.43 176.88
C LYS A 16 -125.63 47.38 175.92
N HIS A 17 -125.44 48.66 176.27
CA HIS A 17 -124.92 49.68 175.34
C HIS A 17 -123.41 49.98 175.44
N VAL A 18 -122.64 49.19 176.18
CA VAL A 18 -121.17 49.36 176.32
C VAL A 18 -120.39 48.25 175.57
N ARG A 19 -121.08 47.37 174.83
CA ARG A 19 -120.50 46.19 174.15
C ARG A 19 -120.59 46.27 172.61
N THR A 20 -120.49 47.46 172.03
CA THR A 20 -120.65 47.64 170.57
C THR A 20 -119.65 48.60 169.92
N ASP A 21 -118.92 49.41 170.69
CA ASP A 21 -118.05 50.45 170.13
C ASP A 21 -116.56 50.02 170.07
N GLU A 22 -116.12 49.06 170.90
CA GLU A 22 -114.74 48.55 170.88
C GLU A 22 -114.42 47.65 169.66
N ASP A 23 -115.43 47.03 169.05
CA ASP A 23 -115.26 46.10 167.92
C ASP A 23 -114.96 46.80 166.58
N LEU A 24 -115.27 48.10 166.44
CA LEU A 24 -115.17 48.83 165.17
C LEU A 24 -113.77 49.37 164.86
N ASP A 25 -113.07 49.93 165.85
CA ASP A 25 -111.71 50.45 165.65
C ASP A 25 -110.70 49.33 165.37
N HIS A 26 -110.90 48.14 165.96
CA HIS A 26 -110.00 47.00 165.75
C HIS A 26 -109.96 46.55 164.28
N HIS A 27 -111.11 46.55 163.61
CA HIS A 27 -111.22 46.09 162.22
C HIS A 27 -110.58 47.07 161.22
N SER A 28 -110.58 48.37 161.53
CA SER A 28 -109.82 49.38 160.75
C SER A 28 -108.31 49.13 160.82
N GLU A 29 -107.81 48.81 162.02
CA GLU A 29 -106.40 48.50 162.24
C GLU A 29 -105.96 47.18 161.55
N GLU A 30 -106.84 46.17 161.50
CA GLU A 30 -106.62 44.94 160.72
C GLU A 30 -106.48 45.21 159.22
N ILE A 31 -107.35 46.06 158.64
CA ILE A 31 -107.34 46.39 157.21
C ILE A 31 -106.03 47.11 156.84
N ILE A 32 -105.54 48.04 157.68
CA ILE A 32 -104.25 48.69 157.46
C ILE A 32 -103.11 47.66 157.51
N LYS A 33 -103.09 46.77 158.50
CA LYS A 33 -102.08 45.71 158.62
C LYS A 33 -102.12 44.72 157.45
N ASP A 34 -103.28 44.48 156.83
CA ASP A 34 -103.42 43.65 155.63
C ASP A 34 -102.98 44.38 154.35
N LEU A 35 -103.27 45.68 154.22
CA LEU A 35 -102.75 46.51 153.13
C LEU A 35 -101.24 46.69 153.21
N GLU A 36 -100.65 46.81 154.40
CA GLU A 36 -99.19 46.82 154.59
C GLU A 36 -98.56 45.47 154.22
N LYS A 37 -99.18 44.33 154.61
CA LYS A 37 -98.75 43.00 154.16
C LYS A 37 -98.78 42.89 152.64
N LYS A 38 -99.87 43.31 151.99
CA LYS A 38 -100.03 43.29 150.52
C LYS A 38 -99.01 44.19 149.82
N LEU A 39 -98.78 45.40 150.33
CA LEU A 39 -97.74 46.31 149.83
C LEU A 39 -96.33 45.72 150.00
N ASN A 40 -96.07 45.00 151.08
CA ASN A 40 -94.78 44.33 151.31
C ASN A 40 -94.61 43.12 150.39
N ILE A 41 -95.68 42.34 150.15
CA ILE A 41 -95.71 41.25 149.15
C ILE A 41 -95.43 41.80 147.76
N GLU A 42 -96.09 42.89 147.34
CA GLU A 42 -95.85 43.55 146.05
C GLU A 42 -94.43 44.12 145.93
N ARG A 43 -93.88 44.69 147.00
CA ARG A 43 -92.46 45.13 147.03
C ARG A 43 -91.49 43.95 146.87
N LEU A 44 -91.77 42.82 147.51
CA LEU A 44 -90.95 41.60 147.39
C LEU A 44 -91.09 40.95 146.01
N ALA A 45 -92.30 40.90 145.44
CA ALA A 45 -92.56 40.42 144.08
C ALA A 45 -91.89 41.31 143.02
N THR A 46 -92.04 42.64 143.16
CA THR A 46 -91.34 43.63 142.32
C THR A 46 -89.83 43.48 142.43
N LYS A 47 -89.29 43.24 143.63
CA LYS A 47 -87.85 42.97 143.79
C LYS A 47 -87.44 41.67 143.09
N ALA A 48 -88.16 40.58 143.31
CA ALA A 48 -87.86 39.28 142.69
C ALA A 48 -87.92 39.35 141.15
N ALA A 49 -88.91 40.04 140.59
CA ALA A 49 -89.01 40.27 139.15
C ALA A 49 -87.87 41.15 138.60
N ASN A 50 -87.39 42.15 139.36
CA ASN A 50 -86.20 42.93 138.99
C ASN A 50 -84.90 42.10 139.10
N ASP A 51 -84.77 41.24 140.11
CA ASP A 51 -83.63 40.33 140.26
C ASP A 51 -83.61 39.27 139.14
N GLU A 52 -84.78 38.76 138.72
CA GLU A 52 -84.93 37.87 137.55
C GLU A 52 -84.67 38.61 136.22
N LEU A 53 -85.15 39.84 136.07
CA LEU A 53 -84.83 40.70 134.93
C LEU A 53 -83.33 40.97 134.85
N MET A 54 -82.66 41.21 135.98
CA MET A 54 -81.20 41.39 136.01
C MET A 54 -80.47 40.08 135.65
N GLN A 55 -80.95 38.92 136.08
CA GLN A 55 -80.38 37.62 135.72
C GLN A 55 -80.58 37.28 134.24
N THR A 56 -81.76 37.55 133.67
CA THR A 56 -82.03 37.33 132.24
C THR A 56 -81.24 38.32 131.37
N GLN A 57 -81.11 39.59 131.76
CA GLN A 57 -80.20 40.54 131.10
C GLN A 57 -78.72 40.10 131.17
N LYS A 58 -78.26 39.52 132.30
CA LYS A 58 -76.91 38.95 132.40
C LYS A 58 -76.72 37.76 131.45
N LYS A 59 -77.68 36.84 131.39
CA LYS A 59 -77.67 35.70 130.44
C LYS A 59 -77.69 36.18 128.99
N PHE A 60 -78.53 37.17 128.67
CA PHE A 60 -78.59 37.77 127.33
C PHE A 60 -77.25 38.40 126.93
N ARG A 61 -76.61 39.18 127.82
CA ARG A 61 -75.28 39.77 127.56
C ARG A 61 -74.18 38.72 127.39
N ALA A 62 -74.24 37.60 128.12
CA ALA A 62 -73.32 36.48 127.90
C ALA A 62 -73.50 35.91 126.49
N ILE A 63 -74.73 35.56 126.11
CA ILE A 63 -75.06 35.07 124.76
C ILE A 63 -74.70 36.09 123.67
N GLU A 64 -74.83 37.39 123.93
CA GLU A 64 -74.44 38.45 122.99
C GLU A 64 -72.91 38.54 122.79
N VAL A 65 -72.12 38.18 123.80
CA VAL A 65 -70.65 38.02 123.69
C VAL A 65 -70.33 36.71 122.97
N ASP A 66 -70.91 35.59 123.41
CA ASP A 66 -70.72 34.27 122.79
C ASP A 66 -71.04 34.29 121.28
N LEU A 67 -72.10 35.00 120.87
CA LEU A 67 -72.46 35.20 119.46
C LEU A 67 -71.48 36.08 118.70
N LYS A 68 -70.87 37.10 119.33
CA LYS A 68 -69.82 37.93 118.69
C LYS A 68 -68.52 37.16 118.52
N ASP A 69 -68.14 36.36 119.51
CA ASP A 69 -66.95 35.51 119.46
C ASP A 69 -67.14 34.37 118.44
N LEU A 70 -68.34 33.77 118.39
CA LEU A 70 -68.70 32.78 117.37
C LEU A 70 -68.76 33.39 115.96
N THR A 71 -69.28 34.62 115.81
CA THR A 71 -69.27 35.33 114.51
C THR A 71 -67.84 35.67 114.07
N THR A 72 -66.98 36.09 115.01
CA THR A 72 -65.59 36.45 114.72
C THR A 72 -64.78 35.21 114.31
N THR A 73 -64.93 34.10 115.03
CA THR A 73 -64.28 32.82 114.69
C THR A 73 -64.83 32.22 113.39
N TYR A 74 -66.13 32.34 113.11
CA TYR A 74 -66.71 31.94 111.82
C TYR A 74 -66.16 32.76 110.65
N ASN A 75 -66.04 34.09 110.80
CA ASN A 75 -65.45 34.95 109.77
C ASN A 75 -63.96 34.65 109.55
N GLN A 76 -63.20 34.34 110.63
CA GLN A 76 -61.81 33.90 110.51
C GLN A 76 -61.72 32.57 109.75
N LEU A 77 -62.59 31.59 110.06
CA LEU A 77 -62.63 30.31 109.34
C LEU A 77 -63.00 30.45 107.85
N ILE A 78 -63.83 31.43 107.48
CA ILE A 78 -64.06 31.77 106.06
C ILE A 78 -62.77 32.29 105.43
N TYR A 79 -62.12 33.28 106.04
CA TYR A 79 -60.88 33.86 105.52
C TYR A 79 -59.76 32.82 105.36
N ASP A 80 -59.55 31.98 106.37
CA ASP A 80 -58.56 30.90 106.34
C ASP A 80 -58.90 29.85 105.25
N ASN A 81 -60.19 29.58 105.02
CA ASN A 81 -60.66 28.69 103.96
C ASN A 81 -60.44 29.28 102.55
N GLU A 82 -60.66 30.58 102.37
CA GLU A 82 -60.39 31.29 101.11
C GLU A 82 -58.88 31.38 100.82
N LEU A 83 -58.07 31.70 101.83
CA LEU A 83 -56.61 31.69 101.72
C LEU A 83 -56.08 30.29 101.38
N THR A 84 -56.61 29.25 102.03
CA THR A 84 -56.28 27.85 101.73
C THR A 84 -56.69 27.45 100.31
N LYS A 85 -57.87 27.88 99.82
CA LYS A 85 -58.28 27.67 98.42
C LYS A 85 -57.34 28.35 97.42
N GLN A 86 -56.92 29.59 97.68
CA GLN A 86 -55.97 30.30 96.82
C GLN A 86 -54.61 29.60 96.79
N SER A 87 -54.09 29.19 97.95
CA SER A 87 -52.83 28.44 98.04
C SER A 87 -52.90 27.08 97.32
N ASN A 88 -53.99 26.33 97.51
CA ASN A 88 -54.21 25.07 96.78
C ASN A 88 -54.30 25.29 95.26
N GLY A 89 -54.94 26.37 94.81
CA GLY A 89 -54.99 26.74 93.39
C GLY A 89 -53.60 26.99 92.80
N GLN A 90 -52.76 27.76 93.50
CA GLN A 90 -51.37 28.03 93.09
C GLN A 90 -50.52 26.75 93.08
N LEU A 91 -50.72 25.83 94.02
CA LEU A 91 -50.04 24.54 94.05
C LEU A 91 -50.48 23.63 92.89
N ILE A 92 -51.76 23.64 92.51
CA ILE A 92 -52.26 22.91 91.34
C ILE A 92 -51.64 23.48 90.06
N GLU A 93 -51.62 24.80 89.89
CA GLU A 93 -50.99 25.46 88.73
C GLU A 93 -49.49 25.11 88.62
N GLN A 94 -48.75 25.11 89.73
CA GLN A 94 -47.34 24.69 89.76
C GLN A 94 -47.18 23.20 89.39
N ILE A 95 -48.06 22.32 89.87
CA ILE A 95 -48.07 20.89 89.51
C ILE A 95 -48.38 20.70 88.02
N GLU A 96 -49.29 21.48 87.43
CA GLU A 96 -49.58 21.44 86.00
C GLU A 96 -48.39 21.91 85.16
N ILE A 97 -47.72 23.00 85.56
CA ILE A 97 -46.50 23.50 84.90
C ILE A 97 -45.36 22.47 84.96
N GLU A 98 -45.12 21.83 86.10
CA GLU A 98 -44.09 20.79 86.23
C GLU A 98 -44.45 19.50 85.47
N ASN A 99 -45.74 19.12 85.41
CA ASN A 99 -46.17 18.02 84.55
C ASN A 99 -45.96 18.32 83.06
N GLN A 100 -46.20 19.57 82.62
CA GLN A 100 -45.91 19.99 81.24
C GLN A 100 -44.40 19.99 80.95
N ARG A 101 -43.56 20.49 81.88
CA ARG A 101 -42.09 20.44 81.80
C ARG A 101 -41.58 19.01 81.70
N ARG A 102 -42.06 18.12 82.57
CA ARG A 102 -41.74 16.69 82.54
C ARG A 102 -42.15 16.05 81.21
N ALA A 103 -43.36 16.32 80.72
CA ALA A 103 -43.82 15.82 79.43
C ALA A 103 -42.99 16.35 78.24
N GLN A 104 -42.38 17.54 78.36
CA GLN A 104 -41.41 18.03 77.39
C GLN A 104 -40.10 17.25 77.48
N PHE A 105 -39.50 17.10 78.65
CA PHE A 105 -38.27 16.31 78.83
C PHE A 105 -38.46 14.84 78.39
N ASP A 106 -39.63 14.23 78.64
CA ASP A 106 -39.99 12.89 78.16
C ASP A 106 -40.17 12.79 76.63
N ARG A 107 -40.28 13.92 75.91
CA ARG A 107 -40.18 13.99 74.44
C ARG A 107 -38.73 14.19 74.00
N ASP A 108 -38.01 15.12 74.61
CA ASP A 108 -36.62 15.45 74.28
C ASP A 108 -35.70 14.23 74.47
N ILE A 109 -35.87 13.48 75.57
CA ILE A 109 -35.15 12.24 75.84
C ILE A 109 -35.40 11.18 74.74
N LYS A 110 -36.63 11.06 74.24
CA LYS A 110 -36.97 10.10 73.16
C LYS A 110 -36.36 10.52 71.82
N GLN A 111 -36.35 11.82 71.52
CA GLN A 111 -35.67 12.34 70.34
C GLN A 111 -34.15 12.07 70.42
N LEU A 112 -33.50 12.40 71.53
CA LEU A 112 -32.07 12.14 71.74
C LEU A 112 -31.73 10.65 71.69
N GLN A 113 -32.59 9.76 72.20
CA GLN A 113 -32.46 8.31 72.05
C GLN A 113 -32.56 7.86 70.58
N GLN A 114 -33.46 8.46 69.79
CA GLN A 114 -33.57 8.16 68.36
C GLN A 114 -32.35 8.66 67.58
N GLU A 115 -31.86 9.88 67.87
CA GLU A 115 -30.66 10.46 67.26
C GLU A 115 -29.39 9.66 67.60
N LEU A 116 -29.25 9.19 68.85
CA LEU A 116 -28.17 8.30 69.27
C LEU A 116 -28.19 6.96 68.51
N ASN A 117 -29.37 6.34 68.38
CA ASN A 117 -29.53 5.08 67.64
C ASN A 117 -29.23 5.26 66.14
N ASN A 118 -29.70 6.34 65.53
CA ASN A 118 -29.38 6.70 64.14
C ASN A 118 -27.87 6.89 63.94
N THR A 119 -27.21 7.59 64.88
CA THR A 119 -25.77 7.86 64.85
C THR A 119 -24.96 6.57 65.00
N SER A 120 -25.29 5.71 65.97
CA SER A 120 -24.63 4.41 66.16
C SER A 120 -24.82 3.46 64.96
N ASN A 121 -25.96 3.52 64.27
CA ASN A 121 -26.17 2.73 63.06
C ASN A 121 -25.37 3.28 61.86
N ARG A 122 -25.25 4.61 61.74
CA ARG A 122 -24.38 5.25 60.75
C ARG A 122 -22.90 4.97 60.99
N GLU A 123 -22.46 4.97 62.25
CA GLU A 123 -21.11 4.58 62.67
C GLU A 123 -20.77 3.15 62.23
N LYS A 124 -21.65 2.18 62.50
CA LYS A 124 -21.48 0.78 62.06
C LYS A 124 -21.41 0.67 60.53
N GLN A 125 -22.25 1.40 59.80
CA GLN A 125 -22.20 1.44 58.33
C GLN A 125 -20.85 1.96 57.81
N VAL A 126 -20.37 3.07 58.36
CA VAL A 126 -19.05 3.65 57.99
C VAL A 126 -17.91 2.69 58.35
N HIS A 127 -17.98 1.99 59.49
CA HIS A 127 -16.96 1.01 59.87
C HIS A 127 -16.92 -0.21 58.91
N ILE A 128 -18.07 -0.66 58.42
CA ILE A 128 -18.15 -1.72 57.40
C ILE A 128 -17.59 -1.23 56.06
N GLU A 129 -17.91 0.00 55.66
CA GLU A 129 -17.39 0.60 54.43
C GLU A 129 -15.86 0.82 54.48
N LEU A 130 -15.33 1.32 55.60
CA LEU A 130 -13.89 1.45 55.82
C LEU A 130 -13.18 0.10 55.74
N TYR A 131 -13.76 -0.96 56.30
CA TYR A 131 -13.21 -2.31 56.22
C TYR A 131 -13.18 -2.85 54.78
N ARG A 132 -14.26 -2.64 54.00
CA ARG A 132 -14.28 -2.99 52.56
C ARG A 132 -13.22 -2.22 51.80
N LEU A 133 -13.15 -0.90 51.98
CA LEU A 133 -12.17 -0.04 51.30
C LEU A 133 -10.72 -0.39 51.66
N HIS A 134 -10.47 -0.91 52.87
CA HIS A 134 -9.17 -1.46 53.24
C HIS A 134 -8.82 -2.70 52.40
N GLN A 135 -9.72 -3.69 52.33
CA GLN A 135 -9.53 -4.89 51.52
C GLN A 135 -9.41 -4.59 50.01
N ASP A 136 -10.18 -3.63 49.51
CA ASP A 136 -10.10 -3.17 48.11
C ASP A 136 -8.73 -2.54 47.82
N ASN A 137 -8.18 -1.76 48.76
CA ASN A 137 -6.86 -1.12 48.65
C ASN A 137 -5.70 -2.12 48.77
N GLU A 138 -5.82 -3.13 49.65
CA GLU A 138 -4.86 -4.24 49.76
C GLU A 138 -4.77 -5.00 48.43
N ARG A 139 -5.91 -5.39 47.85
CA ARG A 139 -5.98 -6.06 46.53
C ARG A 139 -5.38 -5.22 45.42
N LEU A 140 -5.75 -3.94 45.33
CA LEU A 140 -5.19 -3.02 44.32
C LEU A 140 -3.68 -2.83 44.49
N THR A 141 -3.16 -2.94 45.71
CA THR A 141 -1.71 -2.92 45.98
C THR A 141 -1.03 -4.22 45.53
N GLU A 142 -1.66 -5.38 45.71
CA GLU A 142 -1.19 -6.66 45.17
C GLU A 142 -1.17 -6.67 43.64
N ASP A 143 -2.26 -6.23 42.99
CA ASP A 143 -2.38 -6.10 41.52
C ASP A 143 -1.30 -5.16 40.95
N LEU A 144 -1.08 -3.99 41.57
CA LEU A 144 -0.04 -3.04 41.17
C LEU A 144 1.37 -3.62 41.30
N ASN A 145 1.63 -4.45 42.32
CA ASN A 145 2.92 -5.13 42.47
C ASN A 145 3.11 -6.21 41.38
N HIS A 146 2.07 -7.01 41.08
CA HIS A 146 2.11 -7.99 39.99
C HIS A 146 2.41 -7.34 38.64
N ILE A 147 1.68 -6.28 38.28
CA ILE A 147 1.87 -5.53 37.02
C ILE A 147 3.27 -4.90 36.95
N ASN A 148 3.82 -4.44 38.08
CA ASN A 148 5.18 -3.90 38.17
C ASN A 148 6.25 -4.99 37.95
N ASP A 149 6.03 -6.22 38.40
CA ASP A 149 6.95 -7.34 38.16
C ASP A 149 6.83 -7.89 36.73
N GLU A 150 5.62 -7.99 36.16
CA GLU A 150 5.43 -8.27 34.73
C GLU A 150 6.11 -7.21 33.85
N TYR A 151 5.99 -5.93 34.20
CA TYR A 151 6.66 -4.84 33.51
C TYR A 151 8.20 -4.97 33.55
N LYS A 152 8.79 -5.38 34.68
CA LYS A 152 10.24 -5.67 34.77
C LYS A 152 10.63 -6.81 33.83
N ILE A 153 9.87 -7.90 33.82
CA ILE A 153 10.13 -9.07 32.97
C ILE A 153 10.02 -8.70 31.47
N ILE A 154 9.00 -7.92 31.09
CA ILE A 154 8.81 -7.44 29.72
C ILE A 154 9.95 -6.48 29.33
N LYS A 155 10.37 -5.60 30.24
CA LYS A 155 11.49 -4.67 30.01
C LYS A 155 12.81 -5.40 29.78
N THR A 156 13.12 -6.46 30.53
CA THR A 156 14.32 -7.28 30.28
C THR A 156 14.24 -7.92 28.89
N LYS A 157 13.13 -8.59 28.56
CA LYS A 157 12.92 -9.20 27.24
C LYS A 157 13.05 -8.21 26.07
N LEU A 158 12.64 -6.96 26.27
CA LEU A 158 12.80 -5.91 25.28
C LEU A 158 14.27 -5.60 25.01
N VAL A 159 15.12 -5.53 26.04
CA VAL A 159 16.57 -5.38 25.89
C VAL A 159 17.18 -6.61 25.21
N ASP A 160 16.79 -7.83 25.61
CA ASP A 160 17.25 -9.08 24.98
C ASP A 160 16.96 -9.08 23.46
N TYR A 161 15.78 -8.59 23.04
CA TYR A 161 15.40 -8.45 21.64
C TYR A 161 16.11 -7.29 20.91
N GLU A 162 16.44 -6.19 21.60
CA GLU A 162 17.25 -5.10 21.03
C GLU A 162 18.70 -5.57 20.75
N GLU A 163 19.31 -6.32 21.67
CA GLU A 163 20.63 -6.94 21.45
C GLU A 163 20.60 -7.96 20.30
N GLN A 164 19.57 -8.82 20.25
CA GLN A 164 19.40 -9.77 19.14
C GLN A 164 19.23 -9.05 17.80
N LEU A 165 18.47 -7.96 17.74
CA LEU A 165 18.29 -7.16 16.53
C LEU A 165 19.60 -6.48 16.09
N GLU A 166 20.44 -6.03 17.01
CA GLU A 166 21.76 -5.48 16.68
C GLU A 166 22.69 -6.56 16.09
N VAL A 167 22.62 -7.80 16.59
CA VAL A 167 23.37 -8.96 16.05
C VAL A 167 22.89 -9.34 14.64
N GLU A 168 21.57 -9.46 14.42
CA GLU A 168 21.01 -9.73 13.09
C GLU A 168 21.32 -8.60 12.09
N SER A 169 21.33 -7.34 12.53
CA SER A 169 21.74 -6.20 11.72
C SER A 169 23.20 -6.32 11.25
N LYS A 170 24.11 -6.75 12.13
CA LYS A 170 25.53 -7.02 11.79
C LYS A 170 25.66 -8.15 10.78
N PHE A 171 24.95 -9.27 10.95
CA PHE A 171 24.94 -10.35 9.96
C PHE A 171 24.36 -9.91 8.60
N SER A 172 23.27 -9.12 8.61
CA SER A 172 22.69 -8.52 7.40
C SER A 172 23.66 -7.58 6.66
N VAL A 173 24.56 -6.89 7.36
CA VAL A 173 25.66 -6.14 6.71
C VAL A 173 26.67 -7.11 6.10
N LEU A 174 27.15 -8.11 6.84
CA LEU A 174 28.15 -9.07 6.36
C LEU A 174 27.68 -9.83 5.10
N TYR A 175 26.45 -10.34 5.09
CA TYR A 175 25.89 -11.02 3.92
C TYR A 175 25.73 -10.10 2.72
N ARG A 176 25.41 -8.80 2.93
CA ARG A 176 25.37 -7.82 1.83
C ARG A 176 26.75 -7.53 1.27
N THR A 177 27.78 -7.42 2.11
CA THR A 177 29.17 -7.27 1.65
C THR A 177 29.61 -8.49 0.83
N GLN A 178 29.39 -9.70 1.34
CA GLN A 178 29.75 -10.93 0.63
C GLN A 178 29.01 -11.07 -0.73
N MET A 179 27.75 -10.66 -0.81
CA MET A 179 26.99 -10.65 -2.06
C MET A 179 27.45 -9.57 -3.05
N LEU A 180 28.10 -8.49 -2.58
CA LEU A 180 28.76 -7.51 -3.45
C LEU A 180 30.11 -8.02 -3.94
N GLU A 181 30.95 -8.57 -3.06
CA GLU A 181 32.24 -9.19 -3.39
C GLU A 181 32.09 -10.27 -4.47
N LEU A 182 31.15 -11.21 -4.29
CA LEU A 182 30.85 -12.25 -5.27
C LEU A 182 30.31 -11.69 -6.59
N LYS A 183 29.54 -10.59 -6.55
CA LYS A 183 29.02 -9.94 -7.75
C LYS A 183 30.14 -9.27 -8.55
N ASP A 184 31.08 -8.62 -7.86
CA ASP A 184 32.21 -7.97 -8.50
C ASP A 184 33.21 -9.00 -9.04
N GLU A 185 33.42 -10.12 -8.34
CA GLU A 185 34.19 -11.26 -8.86
C GLU A 185 33.55 -11.88 -10.12
N ILE A 186 32.22 -11.98 -10.18
CA ILE A 186 31.47 -12.37 -11.39
C ILE A 186 31.63 -11.34 -12.52
N ASN A 187 31.60 -10.03 -12.22
CA ASN A 187 31.83 -8.98 -13.21
C ASN A 187 33.26 -9.11 -13.82
N ASP A 188 34.26 -9.30 -12.96
CA ASP A 188 35.67 -9.45 -13.32
C ASP A 188 35.91 -10.69 -14.19
N LEU A 189 35.31 -11.83 -13.83
CA LEU A 189 35.35 -13.07 -14.62
C LEU A 189 34.62 -12.91 -15.97
N THR A 190 33.51 -12.17 -15.99
CA THR A 190 32.76 -11.89 -17.22
C THR A 190 33.57 -11.04 -18.20
N GLU A 191 34.30 -10.03 -17.71
CA GLU A 191 35.13 -9.18 -18.56
C GLU A 191 36.37 -9.93 -19.09
N LYS A 192 37.03 -10.74 -18.24
CA LYS A 192 38.10 -11.66 -18.66
C LYS A 192 37.62 -12.64 -19.74
N LEU A 193 36.40 -13.15 -19.63
CA LEU A 193 35.78 -14.01 -20.64
C LEU A 193 35.49 -13.26 -21.95
N ARG A 194 35.06 -11.99 -21.90
CA ARG A 194 34.92 -11.13 -23.10
C ARG A 194 36.27 -10.92 -23.79
N GLN A 195 37.32 -10.61 -23.03
CA GLN A 195 38.68 -10.44 -23.56
C GLN A 195 39.14 -11.70 -24.29
N VAL A 196 39.11 -12.86 -23.63
CA VAL A 196 39.52 -14.15 -24.23
C VAL A 196 38.70 -14.50 -25.47
N ASN A 197 37.40 -14.18 -25.48
CA ASN A 197 36.56 -14.42 -26.66
C ASN A 197 36.89 -13.47 -27.84
N ASN A 198 37.29 -12.23 -27.57
CA ASN A 198 37.79 -11.30 -28.59
C ASN A 198 39.17 -11.73 -29.12
N GLU A 199 40.08 -12.15 -28.25
CA GLU A 199 41.40 -12.70 -28.63
C GLU A 199 41.24 -13.97 -29.47
N LYS A 200 40.37 -14.90 -29.07
CA LYS A 200 39.98 -16.07 -29.86
C LYS A 200 39.51 -15.68 -31.25
N ARG A 201 38.60 -14.70 -31.35
CA ARG A 201 38.07 -14.24 -32.64
C ARG A 201 39.18 -13.69 -33.54
N ASN A 202 40.08 -12.87 -33.02
CA ASN A 202 41.22 -12.35 -33.79
C ASN A 202 42.08 -13.49 -34.33
N VAL A 203 42.35 -14.53 -33.52
CA VAL A 203 43.10 -15.73 -33.93
C VAL A 203 42.33 -16.56 -34.98
N GLU A 204 40.99 -16.61 -34.92
CA GLU A 204 40.16 -17.27 -35.95
C GLU A 204 40.17 -16.48 -37.27
N ASP A 205 40.08 -15.15 -37.22
CA ASP A 205 40.20 -14.27 -38.39
C ASP A 205 41.61 -14.36 -39.03
N ASP A 206 42.67 -14.38 -38.22
CA ASP A 206 44.07 -14.56 -38.69
C ASP A 206 44.31 -15.96 -39.27
N ARG A 207 43.81 -17.02 -38.63
CA ARG A 207 43.82 -18.39 -39.17
C ARG A 207 43.19 -18.43 -40.56
N ASP A 208 42.01 -17.84 -40.71
CA ASP A 208 41.29 -17.87 -41.98
C ASP A 208 41.98 -17.01 -43.05
N ASN A 209 42.71 -15.97 -42.66
CA ASN A 209 43.57 -15.20 -43.56
C ASN A 209 44.80 -16.01 -44.01
N VAL A 210 45.44 -16.76 -43.12
CA VAL A 210 46.54 -17.70 -43.48
C VAL A 210 46.03 -18.82 -44.38
N VAL A 211 44.86 -19.39 -44.12
CA VAL A 211 44.23 -20.41 -45.00
C VAL A 211 44.02 -19.86 -46.41
N LYS A 212 43.44 -18.66 -46.57
CA LYS A 212 43.27 -18.02 -47.89
C LYS A 212 44.62 -17.80 -48.59
N GLN A 213 45.67 -17.41 -47.86
CA GLN A 213 47.02 -17.28 -48.43
C GLN A 213 47.59 -18.64 -48.89
N MET A 214 47.38 -19.71 -48.10
CA MET A 214 47.77 -21.07 -48.47
C MET A 214 46.99 -21.62 -49.68
N GLU A 215 45.71 -21.29 -49.83
CA GLU A 215 44.93 -21.62 -51.02
C GLU A 215 45.49 -20.91 -52.27
N ILE A 216 45.80 -19.61 -52.16
CA ILE A 216 46.39 -18.82 -53.24
C ILE A 216 47.77 -19.36 -53.65
N THR A 217 48.64 -19.74 -52.70
CA THR A 217 49.95 -20.32 -53.04
C THR A 217 49.84 -21.73 -53.60
N ASN A 218 48.89 -22.54 -53.12
CA ASN A 218 48.60 -23.87 -53.66
C ASN A 218 48.07 -23.79 -55.11
N ILE A 219 47.19 -22.83 -55.42
CA ILE A 219 46.75 -22.55 -56.79
C ILE A 219 47.94 -22.13 -57.67
N LYS A 220 48.79 -21.20 -57.21
CA LYS A 220 50.00 -20.78 -57.94
C LYS A 220 50.94 -21.95 -58.22
N LEU A 221 51.24 -22.79 -57.23
CA LEU A 221 52.10 -23.96 -57.38
C LEU A 221 51.53 -24.99 -58.36
N LYS A 222 50.20 -25.19 -58.39
CA LYS A 222 49.54 -26.03 -59.41
C LYS A 222 49.67 -25.45 -60.81
N THR A 223 49.50 -24.14 -60.97
CA THR A 223 49.70 -23.47 -62.27
C THR A 223 51.16 -23.57 -62.72
N GLU A 224 52.14 -23.34 -61.85
CA GLU A 224 53.55 -23.47 -62.23
C GLU A 224 53.95 -24.91 -62.52
N SER A 225 53.39 -25.90 -61.80
CA SER A 225 53.59 -27.31 -62.14
C SER A 225 52.99 -27.67 -63.50
N LEU A 226 51.85 -27.07 -63.87
CA LEU A 226 51.24 -27.26 -65.19
C LEU A 226 52.07 -26.59 -66.29
N ASN A 227 52.56 -25.37 -66.05
CA ASN A 227 53.49 -24.66 -66.94
C ASN A 227 54.77 -25.48 -67.17
N LEU A 228 55.36 -26.01 -66.10
CA LEU A 228 56.58 -26.83 -66.16
C LEU A 228 56.35 -28.11 -66.96
N ASN A 229 55.24 -28.81 -66.73
CA ASN A 229 54.88 -30.01 -67.51
C ASN A 229 54.71 -29.67 -69.01
N LEU A 230 54.01 -28.59 -69.34
CA LEU A 230 53.82 -28.14 -70.73
C LEU A 230 55.16 -27.78 -71.40
N LEU A 231 56.07 -27.12 -70.68
CA LEU A 231 57.42 -26.84 -71.17
C LEU A 231 58.27 -28.11 -71.33
N GLN A 232 58.11 -29.10 -70.45
CA GLN A 232 58.78 -30.41 -70.58
C GLN A 232 58.24 -31.19 -71.78
N GLU A 233 56.93 -31.17 -72.04
CA GLU A 233 56.32 -31.77 -73.23
C GLU A 233 56.84 -31.08 -74.51
N GLN A 234 56.86 -29.75 -74.55
CA GLN A 234 57.43 -28.99 -75.68
C GLN A 234 58.92 -29.29 -75.91
N CYS A 235 59.72 -29.38 -74.85
CA CYS A 235 61.12 -29.80 -74.96
C CYS A 235 61.26 -31.22 -75.51
N ALA A 236 60.42 -32.17 -75.06
CA ALA A 236 60.43 -33.55 -75.55
C ALA A 236 59.98 -33.66 -77.02
N GLU A 237 59.02 -32.84 -77.46
CA GLU A 237 58.63 -32.73 -78.87
C GLU A 237 59.78 -32.16 -79.72
N LEU A 238 60.43 -31.09 -79.28
CA LEU A 238 61.59 -30.51 -79.97
C LEU A 238 62.80 -31.47 -79.99
N GLU A 239 63.03 -32.24 -78.93
CA GLU A 239 64.06 -33.29 -78.94
C GLU A 239 63.73 -34.42 -79.91
N LYS A 240 62.46 -34.82 -80.01
CA LYS A 240 61.99 -35.81 -80.99
C LYS A 240 62.11 -35.29 -82.42
N GLU A 241 61.78 -34.02 -82.68
CA GLU A 241 61.93 -33.37 -83.98
C GLU A 241 63.41 -33.28 -84.37
N LYS A 242 64.27 -32.78 -83.48
CA LYS A 242 65.74 -32.77 -83.62
C LYS A 242 66.28 -34.17 -83.96
N ASN A 243 65.84 -35.20 -83.24
CA ASN A 243 66.27 -36.58 -83.49
C ASN A 243 65.77 -37.10 -84.86
N CYS A 244 64.59 -36.68 -85.33
CA CYS A 244 64.11 -36.99 -86.69
C CYS A 244 65.01 -36.32 -87.74
N MET A 245 65.29 -35.02 -87.60
CA MET A 245 66.20 -34.30 -88.50
C MET A 245 67.60 -34.92 -88.52
N ILE A 246 68.11 -35.42 -87.39
CA ILE A 246 69.40 -36.13 -87.35
C ILE A 246 69.35 -37.43 -88.15
N VAL A 247 68.26 -38.21 -88.06
CA VAL A 247 68.09 -39.45 -88.85
C VAL A 247 67.91 -39.14 -90.34
N GLU A 248 67.20 -38.07 -90.69
CA GLU A 248 67.07 -37.62 -92.08
C GLU A 248 68.42 -37.14 -92.66
N LEU A 249 69.20 -36.39 -91.89
CA LEU A 249 70.55 -35.96 -92.28
C LEU A 249 71.52 -37.13 -92.41
N ASP A 250 71.50 -38.12 -91.51
CA ASP A 250 72.34 -39.33 -91.62
C ASP A 250 71.93 -40.17 -92.85
N ALA A 251 70.63 -40.30 -93.13
CA ALA A 251 70.14 -40.97 -94.34
C ALA A 251 70.60 -40.27 -95.63
N ILE A 252 70.52 -38.93 -95.67
CA ILE A 252 71.01 -38.10 -96.79
C ILE A 252 72.53 -38.20 -96.94
N GLN A 253 73.28 -38.12 -95.83
CA GLN A 253 74.73 -38.25 -95.81
C GLN A 253 75.18 -39.65 -96.25
N LYS A 254 74.44 -40.69 -95.88
CA LYS A 254 74.67 -42.08 -96.31
C LYS A 254 74.39 -42.28 -97.79
N ASP A 255 73.36 -41.65 -98.35
CA ASP A 255 73.10 -41.66 -99.80
C ASP A 255 74.21 -40.92 -100.57
N PHE A 256 74.60 -39.71 -100.12
CA PHE A 256 75.75 -38.99 -100.68
C PHE A 256 77.05 -39.80 -100.62
N ASN A 257 77.36 -40.43 -99.48
CA ASN A 257 78.54 -41.29 -99.34
C ASN A 257 78.47 -42.52 -100.26
N SER A 258 77.28 -43.10 -100.45
CA SER A 258 77.07 -44.21 -101.39
C SER A 258 77.27 -43.75 -102.84
N ARG A 259 76.80 -42.54 -103.19
CA ARG A 259 77.00 -41.95 -104.52
C ARG A 259 78.45 -41.55 -104.77
N LEU A 260 79.16 -41.06 -103.77
CA LEU A 260 80.60 -40.82 -103.82
C LEU A 260 81.38 -42.12 -104.02
N SER A 261 81.06 -43.18 -103.27
CA SER A 261 81.69 -44.50 -103.44
C SER A 261 81.46 -45.09 -104.84
N LEU A 262 80.27 -44.89 -105.43
CA LEU A 262 80.00 -45.23 -106.83
C LEU A 262 80.85 -44.40 -107.81
N LEU A 263 80.97 -43.09 -107.59
CA LEU A 263 81.80 -42.21 -108.43
C LEU A 263 83.29 -42.53 -108.31
N ASP A 264 83.80 -42.84 -107.12
CA ASP A 264 85.17 -43.33 -106.92
C ASP A 264 85.40 -44.68 -107.60
N SER A 265 84.41 -45.57 -107.58
CA SER A 265 84.45 -46.83 -108.34
C SER A 265 84.50 -46.57 -109.85
N GLU A 266 83.64 -45.69 -110.38
CA GLU A 266 83.67 -45.26 -111.78
C GLU A 266 85.05 -44.67 -112.14
N ILE A 267 85.58 -43.73 -111.34
CA ILE A 267 86.91 -43.10 -111.51
C ILE A 267 88.04 -44.13 -111.49
N ASN A 268 87.99 -45.10 -110.58
CA ASN A 268 88.98 -46.19 -110.53
C ASN A 268 88.92 -47.04 -111.80
N THR A 269 87.73 -47.44 -112.30
CA THR A 269 87.66 -48.14 -113.60
C THR A 269 88.14 -47.30 -114.77
N PHE A 270 88.05 -45.97 -114.71
CA PHE A 270 88.64 -45.08 -115.72
C PHE A 270 90.17 -45.01 -115.57
N ARG A 271 90.71 -45.03 -114.35
CA ARG A 271 92.16 -45.14 -114.08
C ARG A 271 92.72 -46.46 -114.58
N ASP A 272 92.09 -47.60 -114.26
CA ASP A 272 92.53 -48.93 -114.71
C ASP A 272 92.56 -49.02 -116.25
N ARG A 273 91.55 -48.43 -116.93
CA ARG A 273 91.49 -48.32 -118.39
C ARG A 273 92.59 -47.40 -118.95
N TYR A 274 92.91 -46.30 -118.27
CA TYR A 274 93.98 -45.39 -118.65
C TYR A 274 95.37 -46.02 -118.47
N GLU A 275 95.64 -46.66 -117.32
CA GLU A 275 96.89 -47.38 -117.04
C GLU A 275 97.10 -48.54 -118.02
N LYS A 276 96.05 -49.29 -118.36
CA LYS A 276 96.13 -50.30 -119.40
C LYS A 276 96.43 -49.71 -120.78
N SER A 277 95.79 -48.59 -121.14
CA SER A 277 96.09 -47.88 -122.39
C SER A 277 97.51 -47.28 -122.41
N GLN A 278 98.11 -46.95 -121.26
CA GLN A 278 99.52 -46.57 -121.16
C GLN A 278 100.43 -47.78 -121.36
N TYR A 279 100.13 -48.92 -120.74
CA TYR A 279 100.89 -50.17 -120.91
C TYR A 279 100.91 -50.64 -122.37
N ASP A 280 99.74 -50.66 -123.02
CA ASP A 280 99.60 -51.04 -124.43
C ASP A 280 100.39 -50.07 -125.35
N LEU A 281 100.46 -48.78 -125.00
CA LEU A 281 101.26 -47.76 -125.70
C LEU A 281 102.78 -47.96 -125.50
N GLU A 282 103.24 -48.25 -124.27
CA GLU A 282 104.64 -48.59 -124.01
C GLU A 282 105.08 -49.85 -124.78
N GLN A 283 104.21 -50.85 -124.86
CA GLN A 283 104.50 -52.07 -125.60
C GLN A 283 104.65 -51.79 -127.11
N ALA A 284 103.75 -50.99 -127.67
CA ALA A 284 103.87 -50.53 -129.06
C ALA A 284 105.17 -49.73 -129.33
N ILE A 285 105.66 -48.96 -128.35
CA ILE A 285 106.97 -48.28 -128.44
C ILE A 285 108.14 -49.28 -128.44
N LYS A 286 108.11 -50.31 -127.59
CA LYS A 286 109.13 -51.38 -127.57
C LYS A 286 109.19 -52.12 -128.90
N ASP A 287 108.03 -52.42 -129.51
CA ASP A 287 107.95 -53.10 -130.81
C ASP A 287 108.38 -52.21 -131.99
N ARG A 288 108.12 -50.89 -131.92
CA ARG A 288 108.69 -49.88 -132.83
C ARG A 288 110.22 -49.85 -132.75
N ASP A 289 110.79 -49.91 -131.55
CA ASP A 289 112.25 -49.82 -131.38
C ASP A 289 112.94 -51.12 -131.78
N ALA A 290 112.31 -52.27 -131.53
CA ALA A 290 112.76 -53.58 -132.03
C ALA A 290 112.73 -53.68 -133.58
N THR A 291 111.75 -53.06 -134.24
CA THR A 291 111.71 -52.98 -135.71
C THR A 291 112.70 -51.96 -136.28
N THR A 292 112.86 -50.82 -135.60
CA THR A 292 113.86 -49.79 -135.95
C THR A 292 115.30 -50.34 -135.89
N ASN A 293 115.63 -51.14 -134.89
CA ASN A 293 116.96 -51.77 -134.77
C ASN A 293 117.23 -52.83 -135.87
N LYS A 294 116.19 -53.57 -136.29
CA LYS A 294 116.29 -54.49 -137.45
C LYS A 294 116.54 -53.73 -138.75
N LEU A 295 115.92 -52.56 -138.93
CA LEU A 295 116.12 -51.72 -140.11
C LEU A 295 117.58 -51.24 -140.23
N HIS A 296 118.21 -50.86 -139.13
CA HIS A 296 119.62 -50.45 -139.11
C HIS A 296 120.57 -51.59 -139.54
N GLN A 297 120.33 -52.83 -139.11
CA GLN A 297 121.15 -53.98 -139.54
C GLN A 297 121.08 -54.23 -141.05
N VAL A 298 119.93 -53.99 -141.69
CA VAL A 298 119.78 -54.11 -143.16
C VAL A 298 120.52 -52.99 -143.90
N ILE A 299 120.57 -51.78 -143.34
CA ILE A 299 121.29 -50.65 -143.93
C ILE A 299 122.81 -50.88 -143.92
N GLU A 300 123.36 -51.48 -142.85
CA GLU A 300 124.78 -51.83 -142.79
C GLU A 300 125.15 -52.89 -143.84
N GLN A 301 124.29 -53.91 -144.04
CA GLN A 301 124.49 -54.97 -145.03
C GLN A 301 124.41 -54.49 -146.49
N LEU A 302 123.69 -53.39 -146.77
CA LEU A 302 123.62 -52.83 -148.13
C LEU A 302 124.93 -52.16 -148.56
N ARG A 303 125.68 -51.52 -147.63
CA ARG A 303 126.91 -50.78 -147.94
C ARG A 303 128.05 -51.65 -148.47
N ASP A 304 128.19 -52.89 -148.00
CA ASP A 304 129.22 -53.81 -148.50
C ASP A 304 128.88 -54.39 -149.88
N LEU A 305 127.59 -54.40 -150.28
CA LEU A 305 127.14 -54.88 -151.58
C LEU A 305 127.30 -53.81 -152.68
N GLU A 306 127.11 -52.53 -152.36
CA GLU A 306 127.32 -51.41 -153.32
C GLU A 306 128.77 -51.35 -153.84
N ARG A 307 129.74 -51.89 -153.08
CA ARG A 307 131.16 -51.91 -153.42
C ARG A 307 131.55 -52.82 -154.60
N GLN A 308 130.64 -53.67 -155.09
CA GLN A 308 130.91 -54.67 -156.14
C GLN A 308 130.16 -54.39 -157.47
N VAL A 309 129.46 -53.27 -157.58
CA VAL A 309 128.55 -52.96 -158.69
C VAL A 309 129.20 -52.72 -160.08
N PRO A 310 130.44 -52.17 -160.24
CA PRO A 310 130.93 -51.73 -161.56
C PRO A 310 130.99 -52.77 -162.69
N ASP A 311 131.32 -54.04 -162.41
CA ASP A 311 131.67 -55.02 -163.45
C ASP A 311 130.49 -55.83 -164.03
N LEU A 312 129.31 -55.83 -163.38
CA LEU A 312 128.29 -56.89 -163.60
C LEU A 312 126.87 -56.42 -163.97
N ARG A 313 126.69 -55.30 -164.69
CA ARG A 313 125.45 -55.09 -165.47
C ARG A 313 125.53 -54.42 -166.84
N LYS A 314 126.70 -54.38 -167.49
CA LYS A 314 126.87 -54.15 -168.95
C LYS A 314 126.31 -55.31 -169.82
N LYS A 315 125.17 -55.88 -169.42
CA LYS A 315 124.61 -57.17 -169.86
C LYS A 315 123.08 -57.30 -169.65
N VAL A 316 122.36 -56.22 -169.32
CA VAL A 316 120.90 -56.26 -169.05
C VAL A 316 120.12 -55.21 -169.86
N ASP A 317 120.79 -54.51 -170.79
CA ASP A 317 120.14 -53.60 -171.74
C ASP A 317 119.26 -54.32 -172.82
N ASP A 318 119.32 -55.66 -172.89
CA ASP A 318 118.82 -56.45 -174.05
C ASP A 318 117.46 -57.18 -173.88
N GLU A 319 116.88 -57.35 -172.68
CA GLU A 319 115.66 -58.17 -172.52
C GLU A 319 114.56 -57.54 -171.62
N ARG A 320 113.48 -57.12 -172.30
CA ARG A 320 112.10 -56.83 -171.81
C ARG A 320 111.91 -55.58 -170.95
N ALA A 321 111.07 -54.60 -171.32
CA ALA A 321 110.19 -54.46 -172.48
C ALA A 321 109.08 -55.54 -172.66
N LYS A 322 108.09 -55.62 -171.73
CA LYS A 322 106.63 -55.87 -171.99
C LYS A 322 105.79 -56.05 -170.70
N LYS A 323 104.67 -55.31 -170.61
CA LYS A 323 103.38 -55.63 -169.91
C LYS A 323 103.41 -55.75 -168.36
N GLU A 324 102.33 -55.66 -167.57
CA GLU A 324 100.95 -55.07 -167.61
C GLU A 324 100.46 -55.02 -166.11
N ALA A 325 99.94 -53.91 -165.56
CA ALA A 325 98.56 -53.36 -165.57
C ALA A 325 97.50 -54.03 -164.62
N ALA A 326 96.70 -53.18 -163.92
CA ALA A 326 95.28 -53.35 -163.48
C ALA A 326 94.84 -53.63 -161.99
N VAL A 327 94.09 -52.65 -161.42
CA VAL A 327 92.75 -52.76 -160.74
C VAL A 327 92.57 -52.92 -159.19
N ASN A 328 91.43 -52.38 -158.68
CA ASN A 328 90.99 -52.19 -157.26
C ASN A 328 89.81 -53.10 -156.82
N LYS A 329 89.41 -53.13 -155.51
CA LYS A 329 88.02 -52.82 -155.02
C LYS A 329 87.72 -52.89 -153.49
N LEU A 330 86.50 -52.41 -153.13
CA LEU A 330 85.87 -52.09 -151.82
C LEU A 330 85.03 -53.24 -151.18
N GLN A 331 84.50 -53.07 -149.95
CA GLN A 331 83.05 -53.20 -149.60
C GLN A 331 82.67 -52.65 -148.18
N GLU A 332 81.36 -52.47 -147.85
CA GLU A 332 80.88 -51.53 -146.79
C GLU A 332 79.60 -51.92 -145.95
N ILE A 333 79.54 -51.47 -144.66
CA ILE A 333 78.35 -51.05 -143.79
C ILE A 333 77.30 -52.09 -143.24
N VAL A 334 76.70 -51.86 -142.03
CA VAL A 334 75.30 -52.15 -141.52
C VAL A 334 75.09 -51.80 -139.99
N THR A 335 73.86 -51.64 -139.43
CA THR A 335 73.56 -51.05 -138.07
C THR A 335 72.22 -51.47 -137.33
N ASN A 336 72.02 -51.04 -136.05
CA ASN A 336 70.77 -50.49 -135.39
C ASN A 336 70.00 -51.24 -134.19
N PRO A 337 68.86 -50.75 -133.54
CA PRO A 337 68.78 -50.44 -132.05
C PRO A 337 67.42 -50.74 -131.24
N MET A 338 67.06 -49.94 -130.18
CA MET A 338 65.73 -49.72 -129.42
C MET A 338 65.30 -50.62 -128.21
N GLN A 339 64.38 -50.36 -127.21
CA GLN A 339 63.64 -49.23 -126.48
C GLN A 339 62.81 -49.83 -125.22
N HIS A 340 61.92 -49.30 -124.32
CA HIS A 340 61.26 -48.01 -123.84
C HIS A 340 60.41 -48.18 -122.48
N ASN A 341 60.18 -47.13 -121.63
CA ASN A 341 58.96 -46.81 -120.75
C ASN A 341 58.71 -47.51 -119.35
N PRO A 342 57.68 -47.21 -118.46
CA PRO A 342 56.73 -46.04 -118.21
C PRO A 342 56.26 -45.63 -116.72
N PHE A 343 55.78 -44.37 -116.47
CA PHE A 343 54.76 -43.79 -115.49
C PHE A 343 54.68 -44.13 -113.93
N TYR A 344 53.87 -43.56 -112.96
CA TYR A 344 52.80 -42.51 -112.78
C TYR A 344 52.89 -41.79 -111.34
N SER A 345 51.96 -41.18 -110.53
CA SER A 345 50.46 -41.00 -110.32
C SER A 345 50.06 -39.70 -109.47
N ARG A 346 48.94 -39.57 -108.68
CA ARG A 346 48.43 -38.30 -108.01
C ARG A 346 47.47 -38.33 -106.71
N PRO A 347 47.13 -37.17 -106.04
CA PRO A 347 46.35 -37.02 -104.75
C PRO A 347 45.12 -36.02 -104.69
N THR A 348 44.46 -35.79 -103.50
CA THR A 348 43.38 -34.79 -103.10
C THR A 348 43.32 -34.56 -101.54
N GLY A 349 42.65 -33.62 -100.82
CA GLY A 349 41.83 -32.37 -101.03
C GLY A 349 40.33 -32.41 -100.55
N GLY A 350 39.66 -31.50 -99.79
CA GLY A 350 40.02 -30.37 -98.85
C GLY A 350 38.88 -29.33 -98.48
N SER A 351 38.84 -28.76 -97.23
CA SER A 351 38.17 -27.48 -96.73
C SER A 351 36.73 -27.36 -96.12
N SER A 352 36.60 -26.55 -95.02
CA SER A 352 35.52 -25.56 -94.63
C SER A 352 34.29 -25.79 -93.67
N ARG A 353 34.19 -24.89 -92.65
CA ARG A 353 33.04 -24.08 -92.09
C ARG A 353 31.99 -24.58 -91.03
N ARG A 354 32.00 -23.86 -89.88
CA ARG A 354 30.90 -23.26 -89.03
C ARG A 354 29.59 -24.02 -88.68
N HIS A 355 29.41 -24.32 -87.39
CA HIS A 355 28.17 -24.23 -86.55
C HIS A 355 28.48 -24.65 -85.08
N ASP A 356 27.73 -24.33 -84.00
CA ASP A 356 27.14 -23.04 -83.58
C ASP A 356 26.78 -23.03 -82.06
N ARG A 357 26.17 -21.96 -81.50
CA ARG A 357 26.05 -21.74 -80.02
C ARG A 357 24.66 -21.33 -79.50
N ASP A 358 23.87 -22.28 -78.98
CA ASP A 358 22.98 -22.02 -77.82
C ASP A 358 22.50 -23.29 -77.09
N ARG A 359 22.55 -23.31 -75.74
CA ARG A 359 21.97 -24.37 -74.88
C ARG A 359 21.94 -24.10 -73.35
N ASN A 360 21.60 -22.89 -72.85
CA ASN A 360 21.58 -22.70 -71.37
C ASN A 360 20.42 -21.89 -70.72
N GLU A 361 19.37 -21.49 -71.45
CA GLU A 361 18.36 -20.58 -70.84
C GLU A 361 17.21 -21.29 -70.09
N ARG A 362 16.90 -22.56 -70.41
CA ARG A 362 15.71 -23.26 -69.85
C ARG A 362 15.83 -23.81 -68.43
N ASN A 363 17.01 -23.77 -67.80
CA ASN A 363 17.25 -24.41 -66.49
C ASN A 363 17.15 -23.48 -65.27
N VAL A 364 17.14 -22.16 -65.47
CA VAL A 364 17.13 -21.18 -64.36
C VAL A 364 15.70 -20.85 -63.92
N VAL A 365 14.81 -20.53 -64.86
CA VAL A 365 13.42 -20.12 -64.61
C VAL A 365 12.68 -21.14 -63.74
N ARG A 366 12.73 -22.43 -64.12
CA ARG A 366 12.03 -23.53 -63.43
C ARG A 366 12.44 -23.70 -61.95
N ARG A 367 13.65 -23.27 -61.56
CA ARG A 367 14.10 -23.32 -60.16
C ARG A 367 13.55 -22.16 -59.33
N LEU A 368 13.42 -20.97 -59.92
CA LEU A 368 12.86 -19.80 -59.26
C LEU A 368 11.34 -19.93 -59.07
N GLU A 369 10.63 -20.44 -60.08
CA GLU A 369 9.19 -20.75 -59.98
C GLU A 369 8.89 -21.76 -58.86
N GLN A 370 9.73 -22.80 -58.74
CA GLN A 370 9.57 -23.83 -57.71
C GLN A 370 9.84 -23.29 -56.29
N ALA A 371 10.79 -22.37 -56.12
CA ALA A 371 11.01 -21.68 -54.85
C ALA A 371 9.85 -20.73 -54.47
N LEU A 372 9.33 -19.97 -55.43
CA LEU A 372 8.18 -19.08 -55.24
C LEU A 372 6.91 -19.84 -54.83
N ALA A 373 6.69 -21.03 -55.39
CA ALA A 373 5.58 -21.90 -55.00
C ALA A 373 5.70 -22.38 -53.53
N VAL A 374 6.91 -22.77 -53.10
CA VAL A 374 7.14 -23.22 -51.71
C VAL A 374 6.86 -22.10 -50.71
N GLU A 375 7.37 -20.88 -50.91
CA GLU A 375 7.11 -19.76 -49.99
C GLU A 375 5.63 -19.36 -49.96
N ARG A 376 4.91 -19.41 -51.09
CA ARG A 376 3.45 -19.24 -51.09
C ARG A 376 2.76 -20.27 -50.21
N THR A 377 3.14 -21.55 -50.29
CA THR A 377 2.54 -22.59 -49.41
C THR A 377 2.90 -22.44 -47.94
N LYS A 378 4.06 -21.88 -47.58
CA LYS A 378 4.37 -21.52 -46.19
C LYS A 378 3.48 -20.37 -45.71
N TYR A 379 3.34 -19.32 -46.51
CA TYR A 379 2.54 -18.15 -46.15
C TYR A 379 1.06 -18.52 -45.95
N THR A 380 0.49 -19.38 -46.79
CA THR A 380 -0.87 -19.91 -46.60
C THR A 380 -1.02 -20.75 -45.33
N LYS A 381 0.00 -21.52 -44.93
CA LYS A 381 -0.04 -22.24 -43.63
C LYS A 381 -0.02 -21.27 -42.45
N LEU A 382 0.90 -20.31 -42.45
CA LEU A 382 1.00 -19.32 -41.38
C LEU A 382 -0.26 -18.44 -41.26
N GLN A 383 -0.90 -18.15 -42.40
CA GLN A 383 -2.21 -17.49 -42.46
C GLN A 383 -3.28 -18.35 -41.76
N ASN A 384 -3.43 -19.61 -42.16
CA ASN A 384 -4.41 -20.52 -41.55
C ASN A 384 -4.19 -20.72 -40.04
N GLU A 385 -2.93 -20.88 -39.60
CA GLU A 385 -2.55 -20.99 -38.18
C GLU A 385 -3.00 -19.76 -37.37
N LYS A 386 -2.93 -18.56 -37.96
CA LYS A 386 -3.40 -17.31 -37.33
C LYS A 386 -4.90 -17.11 -37.40
N ASP A 387 -5.55 -17.54 -38.47
CA ASP A 387 -7.02 -17.53 -38.56
C ASP A 387 -7.64 -18.54 -37.56
N GLU A 388 -6.97 -19.66 -37.27
CA GLU A 388 -7.35 -20.63 -36.24
C GLU A 388 -7.14 -20.10 -34.81
N GLU A 389 -6.00 -19.44 -34.51
CA GLU A 389 -5.79 -18.71 -33.24
C GLU A 389 -6.88 -17.64 -33.00
N VAL A 390 -7.24 -16.87 -34.03
CA VAL A 390 -8.31 -15.86 -33.96
C VAL A 390 -9.67 -16.50 -33.72
N SER A 391 -9.94 -17.68 -34.29
CA SER A 391 -11.19 -18.41 -34.07
C SER A 391 -11.37 -18.83 -32.61
N VAL A 392 -10.32 -19.37 -31.97
CA VAL A 392 -10.33 -19.75 -30.55
C VAL A 392 -10.55 -18.53 -29.64
N LEU A 393 -9.83 -17.42 -29.90
CA LEU A 393 -10.00 -16.18 -29.14
C LEU A 393 -11.42 -15.59 -29.27
N LEU A 394 -12.04 -15.68 -30.45
CA LEU A 394 -13.43 -15.28 -30.64
C LEU A 394 -14.40 -16.18 -29.85
N GLU A 395 -14.18 -17.49 -29.82
CA GLU A 395 -15.02 -18.42 -29.06
C GLU A 395 -14.96 -18.13 -27.55
N ASP A 396 -13.76 -17.96 -26.98
CA ASP A 396 -13.59 -17.56 -25.57
C ASP A 396 -14.22 -16.19 -25.26
N ILE A 397 -14.14 -15.21 -26.18
CA ILE A 397 -14.86 -13.93 -26.04
C ILE A 397 -16.38 -14.15 -26.00
N THR A 398 -16.94 -15.08 -26.80
CA THR A 398 -18.38 -15.40 -26.69
C THR A 398 -18.73 -16.11 -25.37
N LYS A 399 -17.83 -16.94 -24.84
CA LYS A 399 -18.00 -17.67 -23.58
C LYS A 399 -17.99 -16.71 -22.39
N LEU A 400 -17.03 -15.80 -22.32
CA LEU A 400 -16.96 -14.74 -21.31
C LEU A 400 -18.16 -13.79 -21.36
N LYS A 401 -18.68 -13.46 -22.56
CA LYS A 401 -19.93 -12.70 -22.71
C LYS A 401 -21.13 -13.44 -22.11
N ARG A 402 -21.32 -14.72 -22.44
CA ARG A 402 -22.40 -15.54 -21.85
C ARG A 402 -22.30 -15.61 -20.33
N GLU A 403 -21.09 -15.77 -19.78
CA GLU A 403 -20.93 -15.76 -18.32
C GLU A 403 -21.31 -14.39 -17.74
N LEU A 404 -20.80 -13.28 -18.28
CA LEU A 404 -21.16 -11.92 -17.83
C LEU A 404 -22.68 -11.67 -17.83
N ASP A 405 -23.40 -12.15 -18.84
CA ASP A 405 -24.86 -12.01 -18.91
C ASP A 405 -25.57 -12.89 -17.88
N THR A 406 -25.12 -14.12 -17.61
CA THR A 406 -25.66 -14.92 -16.48
C THR A 406 -25.38 -14.27 -15.11
N ARG A 407 -24.21 -13.65 -14.90
CA ARG A 407 -23.90 -12.91 -13.66
C ARG A 407 -24.80 -11.67 -13.51
N ARG A 408 -25.18 -11.02 -14.61
CA ARG A 408 -26.15 -9.89 -14.61
C ARG A 408 -27.54 -10.35 -14.19
N GLU A 409 -28.02 -11.48 -14.74
CA GLU A 409 -29.31 -12.04 -14.31
C GLU A 409 -29.32 -12.38 -12.82
N ASP A 410 -28.24 -12.93 -12.27
CA ASP A 410 -28.16 -13.27 -10.85
C ASP A 410 -28.11 -12.04 -9.95
N ILE A 411 -27.44 -10.96 -10.37
CA ILE A 411 -27.49 -9.66 -9.69
C ILE A 411 -28.93 -9.11 -9.66
N GLU A 412 -29.68 -9.24 -10.75
CA GLU A 412 -31.06 -8.74 -10.82
C GLU A 412 -32.03 -9.59 -9.99
N LYS A 413 -31.86 -10.92 -9.96
CA LYS A 413 -32.57 -11.82 -9.03
C LYS A 413 -32.30 -11.44 -7.57
N LEU A 414 -31.06 -11.11 -7.22
CA LEU A 414 -30.68 -10.70 -5.86
C LEU A 414 -31.26 -9.32 -5.47
N ARG A 415 -31.32 -8.37 -6.41
CA ARG A 415 -31.99 -7.07 -6.21
C ARG A 415 -33.48 -7.25 -5.95
N GLN A 416 -34.17 -8.01 -6.80
CA GLN A 416 -35.60 -8.28 -6.67
C GLN A 416 -35.92 -9.02 -5.36
N GLN A 417 -35.04 -9.93 -4.90
CA GLN A 417 -35.15 -10.51 -3.55
C GLN A 417 -34.99 -9.46 -2.45
N LEU A 418 -34.05 -8.52 -2.57
CA LEU A 418 -33.85 -7.45 -1.58
C LEU A 418 -35.08 -6.54 -1.48
N GLU A 419 -35.63 -6.10 -2.61
CA GLU A 419 -36.84 -5.28 -2.69
C GLU A 419 -38.06 -6.01 -2.09
N SER A 420 -38.17 -7.33 -2.33
CA SER A 420 -39.24 -8.15 -1.73
C SER A 420 -39.14 -8.25 -0.20
N ARG A 421 -37.93 -8.23 0.38
CA ARG A 421 -37.73 -8.23 1.84
C ARG A 421 -38.05 -6.87 2.46
N VAL A 422 -37.53 -5.79 1.88
CA VAL A 422 -37.83 -4.40 2.28
C VAL A 422 -39.34 -4.10 2.22
N SER A 423 -40.07 -4.76 1.32
CA SER A 423 -41.54 -4.65 1.23
C SER A 423 -42.30 -5.46 2.29
N ASN A 424 -41.71 -6.54 2.83
CA ASN A 424 -42.38 -7.47 3.74
C ASN A 424 -42.12 -7.20 5.23
N ASP A 425 -40.99 -6.58 5.60
CA ASP A 425 -40.64 -6.30 7.00
C ASP A 425 -41.46 -5.15 7.65
N ASN A 426 -42.44 -4.59 6.93
CA ASN A 426 -43.14 -3.35 7.30
C ASN A 426 -44.49 -3.54 8.03
N ILE A 427 -44.80 -4.75 8.55
CA ILE A 427 -46.02 -5.01 9.35
C ILE A 427 -45.72 -5.90 10.57
N SER A 428 -45.32 -5.31 11.70
CA SER A 428 -45.75 -5.77 13.04
C SER A 428 -45.42 -4.78 14.17
N SER A 429 -46.38 -4.63 15.10
CA SER A 429 -46.19 -4.27 16.52
C SER A 429 -45.68 -2.88 16.94
N ILE A 430 -46.63 -2.05 17.41
CA ILE A 430 -46.53 -1.02 18.48
C ILE A 430 -45.65 0.20 18.13
N ALA A 431 -46.17 1.41 17.87
CA ALA A 431 -47.30 2.18 18.41
C ALA A 431 -47.03 2.90 19.75
N GLU A 432 -46.25 3.98 19.68
CA GLU A 432 -46.31 5.13 20.60
C GLU A 432 -46.01 6.41 19.78
N GLU A 433 -47.04 7.19 19.45
CA GLU A 433 -46.92 8.39 18.61
C GLU A 433 -46.78 9.66 19.47
N VAL A 434 -45.69 10.41 19.30
CA VAL A 434 -45.51 11.76 19.86
C VAL A 434 -44.74 12.64 18.84
N ASP A 435 -45.45 13.57 18.19
CA ASP A 435 -44.98 14.68 17.34
C ASP A 435 -43.64 14.49 16.57
N ASP A 436 -43.68 13.74 15.46
CA ASP A 436 -42.55 13.49 14.56
C ASP A 436 -42.37 14.57 13.45
N ASP A 437 -42.69 15.83 13.78
CA ASP A 437 -42.65 16.99 12.86
C ASP A 437 -41.44 17.93 13.10
N ASN A 438 -40.57 17.58 14.06
CA ASN A 438 -39.32 18.31 14.36
C ASN A 438 -38.05 17.47 14.07
N LYS A 439 -38.05 16.68 12.98
CA LYS A 439 -36.92 15.80 12.58
C LYS A 439 -35.56 16.50 12.35
N ASP A 440 -35.49 17.82 12.43
CA ASP A 440 -34.44 18.61 11.81
C ASP A 440 -33.60 19.50 12.75
N ASP A 441 -34.12 19.79 13.95
CA ASP A 441 -33.35 20.37 15.05
C ASP A 441 -32.63 19.23 15.83
N LEU A 442 -31.37 19.43 16.21
CA LEU A 442 -30.58 18.45 16.99
C LEU A 442 -29.86 19.13 18.14
N GLU A 443 -30.20 18.74 19.37
CA GLU A 443 -29.68 19.35 20.59
C GLU A 443 -29.02 18.31 21.49
N SER A 444 -27.83 18.61 22.02
CA SER A 444 -27.13 17.77 23.00
C SER A 444 -26.03 18.53 23.74
N TRP A 445 -25.73 18.11 24.97
CA TRP A 445 -24.56 18.55 25.71
C TRP A 445 -23.28 17.90 25.18
N VAL A 446 -22.45 18.66 24.45
CA VAL A 446 -21.15 18.24 23.92
C VAL A 446 -20.00 18.81 24.75
N GLN A 447 -18.77 18.48 24.39
CA GLN A 447 -17.58 19.16 24.87
C GLN A 447 -16.66 19.55 23.70
N THR A 448 -15.98 20.69 23.76
CA THR A 448 -14.96 21.09 22.77
C THR A 448 -13.66 21.51 23.48
N PRO A 449 -12.51 21.59 22.80
CA PRO A 449 -11.27 22.05 23.40
C PRO A 449 -11.37 23.47 23.97
N LYS A 450 -10.73 23.75 25.11
CA LYS A 450 -10.58 25.14 25.60
C LYS A 450 -9.55 25.94 24.81
N LYS A 451 -8.50 25.26 24.32
CA LYS A 451 -7.43 25.73 23.42
C LYS A 451 -6.91 24.53 22.62
N SER A 452 -6.11 24.78 21.59
CA SER A 452 -5.49 23.75 20.72
C SER A 452 -4.80 22.60 21.48
N ASN A 453 -3.98 22.88 22.50
CA ASN A 453 -3.43 21.82 23.35
C ASN A 453 -4.48 21.32 24.35
N ILE A 454 -5.13 20.18 24.02
CA ILE A 454 -6.16 19.54 24.85
C ILE A 454 -5.58 18.99 26.16
N GLN A 455 -4.40 18.35 26.12
CA GLN A 455 -3.76 17.72 27.28
C GLN A 455 -3.54 18.70 28.45
N LYS A 456 -3.17 19.96 28.17
CA LYS A 456 -2.89 20.98 29.19
C LYS A 456 -4.13 21.79 29.64
N ASN A 457 -5.12 21.96 28.78
CA ASN A 457 -6.25 22.88 29.03
C ASN A 457 -7.59 22.15 29.27
N GLY A 458 -7.70 20.91 28.81
CA GLY A 458 -8.90 20.08 28.86
C GLY A 458 -10.04 20.56 27.97
N TRP A 459 -11.15 19.84 28.09
CA TRP A 459 -12.40 20.10 27.40
C TRP A 459 -13.28 21.10 28.19
N LYS A 460 -14.09 21.89 27.48
CA LYS A 460 -15.21 22.68 28.04
C LYS A 460 -16.53 22.05 27.61
N LYS A 461 -17.45 21.85 28.56
CA LYS A 461 -18.83 21.44 28.26
C LYS A 461 -19.57 22.62 27.60
N GLN A 462 -20.30 22.36 26.53
CA GLN A 462 -21.11 23.34 25.80
C GLN A 462 -22.40 22.68 25.31
N LEU A 463 -23.48 23.44 25.22
CA LEU A 463 -24.75 22.97 24.65
C LEU A 463 -24.69 23.20 23.13
N ALA A 464 -24.72 22.12 22.36
CA ALA A 464 -24.77 22.19 20.89
C ALA A 464 -26.22 22.10 20.42
N VAL A 465 -26.62 23.09 19.62
CA VAL A 465 -27.96 23.19 19.01
C VAL A 465 -27.78 23.39 17.51
N LEU A 466 -28.17 22.39 16.72
CA LEU A 466 -28.37 22.51 15.28
C LEU A 466 -29.79 23.04 15.06
N ARG A 467 -29.93 24.25 14.52
CA ARG A 467 -31.23 24.91 14.31
C ARG A 467 -31.19 25.88 13.14
N LYS A 468 -32.23 25.90 12.29
CA LYS A 468 -32.36 26.81 11.13
C LYS A 468 -31.08 26.91 10.26
N ASN A 469 -30.53 25.76 9.87
CA ASN A 469 -29.28 25.62 9.11
C ASN A 469 -28.03 26.27 9.75
N ARG A 470 -27.98 26.35 11.09
CA ARG A 470 -26.82 26.81 11.86
C ARG A 470 -26.47 25.83 12.98
N LEU A 471 -25.18 25.62 13.21
CA LEU A 471 -24.66 24.96 14.40
C LEU A 471 -24.29 26.02 15.45
N LEU A 472 -24.96 25.98 16.59
CA LEU A 472 -24.82 26.96 17.67
C LEU A 472 -24.22 26.26 18.91
N LEU A 473 -23.20 26.85 19.54
CA LEU A 473 -22.59 26.37 20.78
C LEU A 473 -22.76 27.39 21.91
N TYR A 474 -23.55 27.07 22.92
CA TYR A 474 -23.75 27.90 24.12
C TYR A 474 -22.87 27.39 25.27
N ASN A 475 -22.44 28.26 26.19
CA ASN A 475 -21.68 27.82 27.38
C ASN A 475 -22.63 27.37 28.50
N SER A 476 -23.85 27.93 28.53
CA SER A 476 -24.90 27.69 29.51
C SER A 476 -26.28 27.70 28.82
N GLU A 477 -27.23 26.92 29.34
CA GLU A 477 -28.65 26.96 28.95
C GLU A 477 -29.30 28.36 29.15
N LYS A 478 -28.65 29.24 29.92
CA LYS A 478 -29.11 30.61 30.20
C LYS A 478 -28.50 31.68 29.27
N ASP A 479 -27.59 31.30 28.37
CA ASP A 479 -26.94 32.23 27.45
C ASP A 479 -27.88 32.59 26.29
N GLN A 480 -28.30 33.86 26.17
CA GLN A 480 -29.11 34.31 25.03
C GLN A 480 -28.34 34.36 23.69
N GLN A 481 -27.01 34.35 23.74
CA GLN A 481 -26.15 34.39 22.55
C GLN A 481 -25.20 33.18 22.54
N PRO A 482 -25.04 32.50 21.40
CA PRO A 482 -24.09 31.38 21.28
C PRO A 482 -22.65 31.90 21.26
N ALA A 483 -21.75 31.18 21.93
CA ALA A 483 -20.31 31.48 21.96
C ALA A 483 -19.59 31.10 20.64
N VAL A 484 -20.20 30.23 19.83
CA VAL A 484 -19.79 29.92 18.44
C VAL A 484 -21.06 29.70 17.63
N ALA A 485 -21.16 30.27 16.44
CA ALA A 485 -22.31 30.11 15.54
C ALA A 485 -21.80 29.92 14.10
N ILE A 486 -21.98 28.72 13.55
CA ILE A 486 -21.46 28.32 12.24
C ILE A 486 -22.64 28.12 11.28
N ASP A 487 -22.64 28.85 10.17
CA ASP A 487 -23.53 28.59 9.02
C ASP A 487 -23.22 27.20 8.43
N ILE A 488 -24.23 26.32 8.32
CA ILE A 488 -24.03 24.95 7.79
C ILE A 488 -23.61 24.97 6.32
N ASP A 489 -24.06 25.99 5.57
CA ASP A 489 -23.69 26.23 4.17
C ASP A 489 -22.19 26.57 3.98
N LYS A 490 -21.44 26.76 5.08
CA LYS A 490 -20.00 27.02 5.06
C LYS A 490 -19.17 25.92 5.73
N LEU A 491 -19.76 24.73 5.92
CA LEU A 491 -19.00 23.52 6.24
C LEU A 491 -18.35 22.95 4.98
N TYR A 492 -17.06 22.63 5.05
CA TYR A 492 -16.35 21.91 3.99
C TYR A 492 -16.56 20.40 4.14
N HIS A 493 -16.37 19.87 5.36
CA HIS A 493 -16.73 18.49 5.71
C HIS A 493 -16.91 18.30 7.22
N VAL A 494 -17.54 17.17 7.57
CA VAL A 494 -17.66 16.67 8.95
C VAL A 494 -17.32 15.18 8.92
N ARG A 495 -16.37 14.75 9.77
CA ARG A 495 -15.87 13.36 9.79
C ARG A 495 -15.57 12.87 11.20
N ALA A 496 -15.54 11.54 11.37
CA ALA A 496 -14.98 10.91 12.56
C ALA A 496 -13.49 11.23 12.69
N VAL A 497 -12.95 11.08 13.90
CA VAL A 497 -11.59 11.48 14.27
C VAL A 497 -10.74 10.25 14.56
N ASN A 498 -9.52 10.19 14.03
CA ASN A 498 -8.57 9.10 14.24
C ASN A 498 -7.46 9.53 15.22
N GLN A 499 -6.59 8.61 15.64
CA GLN A 499 -5.49 8.90 16.56
C GLN A 499 -4.52 9.96 16.02
N GLY A 500 -4.33 10.03 14.70
CA GLY A 500 -3.52 11.03 14.03
C GLY A 500 -4.10 12.45 14.02
N ASP A 501 -5.38 12.63 14.35
CA ASP A 501 -6.03 13.95 14.42
C ASP A 501 -6.04 14.53 15.85
N VAL A 502 -5.87 13.68 16.88
CA VAL A 502 -5.73 14.12 18.27
C VAL A 502 -4.61 13.37 18.98
N LEU A 503 -3.44 14.01 19.00
CA LEU A 503 -2.28 13.52 19.72
C LEU A 503 -2.51 13.56 21.24
N HIS A 504 -2.06 12.50 21.92
CA HIS A 504 -2.10 12.33 23.39
C HIS A 504 -3.52 12.32 24.00
N VAL A 505 -4.54 12.00 23.21
CA VAL A 505 -5.90 11.71 23.69
C VAL A 505 -6.08 10.20 23.84
N ASP A 506 -6.73 9.79 24.94
CA ASP A 506 -7.03 8.38 25.26
C ASP A 506 -7.85 7.72 24.15
N PRO A 507 -7.39 6.58 23.58
CA PRO A 507 -8.12 5.82 22.56
C PRO A 507 -9.59 5.53 22.90
N ASN A 508 -9.94 5.37 24.18
CA ASN A 508 -11.29 5.05 24.63
C ASN A 508 -12.31 6.20 24.41
N ILE A 509 -11.86 7.44 24.28
CA ILE A 509 -12.74 8.59 24.01
C ILE A 509 -12.71 9.05 22.54
N ILE A 510 -11.74 8.60 21.74
CA ILE A 510 -11.63 8.95 20.31
C ILE A 510 -12.91 8.60 19.50
N PRO A 511 -13.57 7.43 19.68
CA PRO A 511 -14.85 7.14 19.01
C PRO A 511 -16.00 8.10 19.35
N LYS A 512 -15.85 8.93 20.39
CA LYS A 512 -16.82 9.96 20.78
C LYS A 512 -16.52 11.33 20.15
N ILE A 513 -15.37 11.49 19.49
CA ILE A 513 -14.91 12.76 18.93
C ILE A 513 -15.20 12.79 17.42
N PHE A 514 -15.58 13.95 16.91
CA PHE A 514 -15.65 14.26 15.49
C PHE A 514 -15.07 15.64 15.18
N GLN A 515 -14.68 15.84 13.92
CA GLN A 515 -14.07 17.06 13.42
C GLN A 515 -15.01 17.74 12.42
N ILE A 516 -15.15 19.05 12.58
CA ILE A 516 -15.83 19.96 11.64
C ILE A 516 -14.75 20.85 11.03
N ILE A 517 -14.67 20.89 9.69
CA ILE A 517 -13.83 21.86 8.97
C ILE A 517 -14.73 22.81 8.18
N TYR A 518 -14.53 24.12 8.35
CA TYR A 518 -15.47 25.16 7.95
C TYR A 518 -14.76 26.48 7.60
N ASP A 519 -15.43 27.37 6.86
CA ASP A 519 -14.91 28.71 6.58
C ASP A 519 -14.96 29.62 7.83
N SER A 520 -13.83 30.27 8.08
CA SER A 520 -13.61 31.39 8.98
C SER A 520 -14.68 32.48 8.94
N GLN A 521 -15.24 32.79 7.75
CA GLN A 521 -16.31 33.76 7.54
C GLN A 521 -17.71 33.19 7.77
N GLY A 522 -17.84 31.90 8.08
CA GLY A 522 -19.07 31.24 8.53
C GLY A 522 -19.39 31.48 10.01
N ASN A 523 -18.50 32.15 10.74
CA ASN A 523 -18.69 32.46 12.17
C ASN A 523 -19.24 33.88 12.37
N SER A 524 -20.55 34.03 12.54
CA SER A 524 -21.25 35.32 12.49
C SER A 524 -21.10 36.22 13.74
N LEU A 525 -20.12 35.97 14.63
CA LEU A 525 -19.83 36.78 15.82
C LEU A 525 -18.40 37.33 15.80
N PRO A 526 -18.18 38.64 16.10
CA PRO A 526 -16.84 39.22 16.16
C PRO A 526 -16.04 38.78 17.41
N SER A 527 -14.96 38.03 17.16
CA SER A 527 -13.77 37.84 18.02
C SER A 527 -13.92 37.27 19.44
N LEU A 528 -13.11 36.24 19.72
CA LEU A 528 -12.30 36.09 20.97
C LEU A 528 -11.43 34.82 20.93
N LEU A 529 -11.71 33.88 20.03
CA LEU A 529 -10.90 32.67 19.81
C LEU A 529 -9.77 32.84 18.77
N SER A 530 -9.28 34.06 18.56
CA SER A 530 -8.10 34.34 17.73
C SER A 530 -6.80 34.15 18.51
N SER A 531 -6.44 32.90 18.85
CA SER A 531 -5.09 32.54 19.34
C SER A 531 -4.83 31.03 19.38
N SER A 532 -4.71 30.39 18.21
CA SER A 532 -3.56 29.52 17.89
C SER A 532 -3.68 29.01 16.45
N MET A 533 -2.75 29.41 15.58
CA MET A 533 -2.50 28.68 14.34
C MET A 533 -2.03 27.27 14.72
N ILE A 534 -2.65 26.22 14.20
CA ILE A 534 -2.12 24.85 14.33
C ILE A 534 -1.02 24.66 13.27
N HIS A 535 0.10 25.35 13.48
CA HIS A 535 1.38 24.88 12.98
C HIS A 535 1.81 23.70 13.87
N SER A 536 1.38 22.50 13.47
CA SER A 536 2.06 21.27 13.86
C SER A 536 3.53 21.39 13.43
N GLN A 537 4.46 21.34 14.39
CA GLN A 537 5.89 21.58 14.17
C GLN A 537 6.58 20.35 13.52
N ASP A 538 6.19 20.06 12.28
CA ASP A 538 6.72 18.97 11.44
C ASP A 538 7.07 19.43 10.00
N GLN A 539 6.99 20.74 9.70
CA GLN A 539 7.28 21.24 8.35
C GLN A 539 8.76 21.06 7.93
N ASP A 540 9.70 21.02 8.88
CA ASP A 540 11.15 20.94 8.62
C ASP A 540 11.66 19.56 8.13
N ARG A 541 10.77 18.65 7.70
CA ARG A 541 11.15 17.33 7.16
C ARG A 541 10.50 16.92 5.83
N HIS A 542 9.59 17.72 5.28
CA HIS A 542 8.90 17.39 4.03
C HIS A 542 9.38 18.21 2.83
N ASN A 543 10.67 18.07 2.49
CA ASN A 543 11.20 18.36 1.14
C ASN A 543 10.69 17.29 0.15
N GLY A 544 9.37 17.26 -0.05
CA GLY A 544 8.67 16.30 -0.90
C GLY A 544 7.94 17.00 -2.04
N GLU A 545 7.96 16.36 -3.20
CA GLU A 545 7.22 16.80 -4.39
C GLU A 545 5.71 16.88 -4.08
N THR A 546 5.11 18.05 -4.35
CA THR A 546 3.71 18.33 -4.00
C THR A 546 2.81 17.99 -5.17
N ILE A 547 1.82 17.11 -4.95
CA ILE A 547 0.96 16.57 -6.00
C ILE A 547 -0.37 17.33 -6.03
N GLU A 548 -0.64 18.09 -7.08
CA GLU A 548 -1.95 18.73 -7.25
C GLU A 548 -2.90 17.83 -8.06
N TYR A 549 -4.09 17.55 -7.50
CA TYR A 549 -5.06 16.63 -8.10
C TYR A 549 -6.49 16.97 -7.70
N LYS A 550 -7.38 17.22 -8.68
CA LYS A 550 -8.81 17.57 -8.45
C LYS A 550 -9.01 18.66 -7.38
N GLY A 551 -8.16 19.70 -7.41
CA GLY A 551 -8.16 20.82 -6.47
C GLY A 551 -7.50 20.54 -5.11
N HIS A 552 -7.09 19.30 -4.82
CA HIS A 552 -6.24 19.00 -3.65
C HIS A 552 -4.79 19.37 -3.94
N ASN A 553 -4.06 19.61 -2.86
CA ASN A 553 -2.62 19.80 -2.84
C ASN A 553 -2.07 18.76 -1.85
N PHE A 554 -1.61 17.63 -2.37
CA PHE A 554 -1.23 16.45 -1.60
C PHE A 554 0.28 16.42 -1.31
N VAL A 555 0.63 16.02 -0.09
CA VAL A 555 2.00 15.65 0.31
C VAL A 555 2.06 14.17 0.68
N VAL A 556 3.20 13.52 0.42
CA VAL A 556 3.42 12.11 0.78
C VAL A 556 3.72 11.99 2.28
N VAL A 557 2.97 11.15 2.98
CA VAL A 557 3.02 10.93 4.44
C VAL A 557 3.01 9.43 4.74
N SER A 558 3.71 9.02 5.81
CA SER A 558 3.76 7.64 6.29
C SER A 558 3.31 7.55 7.75
N TYR A 559 2.14 6.94 8.02
CA TYR A 559 1.58 6.89 9.38
C TYR A 559 2.07 5.67 10.17
N ARG A 560 2.64 5.90 11.36
CA ARG A 560 3.03 4.83 12.32
C ARG A 560 2.01 4.60 13.44
N MET A 561 0.92 5.38 13.46
CA MET A 561 -0.19 5.30 14.42
C MET A 561 -1.51 4.99 13.68
N ARG A 562 -2.54 4.54 14.40
CA ARG A 562 -3.85 4.15 13.80
C ARG A 562 -4.46 5.29 12.97
N THR A 563 -4.40 5.12 11.65
CA THR A 563 -4.91 6.03 10.62
C THR A 563 -5.54 5.21 9.50
N GLU A 564 -6.67 5.64 8.98
CA GLU A 564 -7.44 4.93 7.94
C GLU A 564 -7.55 5.77 6.66
N CYS A 565 -7.80 5.09 5.55
CA CYS A 565 -7.97 5.70 4.24
C CYS A 565 -9.40 6.23 4.05
N GLU A 566 -9.57 7.50 3.70
CA GLU A 566 -10.90 8.09 3.44
C GLU A 566 -11.47 7.74 2.04
N VAL A 567 -10.80 6.87 1.28
CA VAL A 567 -11.28 6.30 0.00
C VAL A 567 -11.78 4.86 0.20
N CYS A 568 -10.98 3.99 0.82
CA CYS A 568 -11.29 2.55 0.95
C CYS A 568 -11.50 2.06 2.40
N ASN A 569 -11.33 2.92 3.40
CA ASN A 569 -11.39 2.62 4.85
C ASN A 569 -10.39 1.56 5.36
N HIS A 570 -9.43 1.12 4.54
CA HIS A 570 -8.35 0.25 4.99
C HIS A 570 -7.26 1.02 5.78
N PRO A 571 -6.47 0.34 6.65
CA PRO A 571 -5.39 0.94 7.41
C PRO A 571 -4.29 1.60 6.57
N CYS A 572 -4.14 2.92 6.71
CA CYS A 572 -3.03 3.71 6.17
C CYS A 572 -1.75 3.64 7.03
N TYR A 573 -1.62 2.65 7.92
CA TYR A 573 -0.58 2.63 8.94
C TYR A 573 0.07 1.26 9.15
N ASN A 574 1.35 1.29 9.54
CA ASN A 574 2.10 0.13 10.04
C ASN A 574 3.25 0.64 10.92
N LEU A 575 3.61 -0.11 11.96
CA LEU A 575 4.69 0.23 12.89
C LEU A 575 6.08 0.14 12.24
N ILE A 576 6.27 -0.80 11.31
CA ILE A 576 7.57 -1.15 10.72
C ILE A 576 7.69 -0.62 9.29
N SER A 577 6.70 -0.91 8.43
CA SER A 577 6.70 -0.52 7.02
C SER A 577 5.35 0.13 6.65
N PRO A 578 5.14 1.41 7.01
CA PRO A 578 3.89 2.13 6.74
C PRO A 578 3.65 2.30 5.23
N PRO A 579 2.44 2.01 4.72
CA PRO A 579 2.14 2.18 3.31
C PRO A 579 2.26 3.66 2.91
N PRO A 580 2.72 3.97 1.67
CA PRO A 580 2.82 5.34 1.21
C PRO A 580 1.41 5.95 1.09
N CYS A 581 1.16 7.03 1.80
CA CYS A 581 -0.12 7.73 1.80
C CYS A 581 0.04 9.17 1.31
N LEU A 582 -1.05 9.76 0.86
CA LEU A 582 -1.17 11.17 0.50
C LEU A 582 -2.08 11.85 1.51
N GLN A 583 -1.69 13.02 1.99
CA GLN A 583 -2.53 13.90 2.80
C GLN A 583 -2.68 15.26 2.14
N CYS A 584 -3.92 15.73 1.97
CA CYS A 584 -4.15 17.05 1.41
C CYS A 584 -3.81 18.14 2.45
N THR A 585 -2.94 19.07 2.09
CA THR A 585 -2.57 20.21 2.94
C THR A 585 -3.77 21.12 3.24
N ARG A 586 -4.69 21.25 2.27
CA ARG A 586 -5.88 22.11 2.33
C ARG A 586 -7.01 21.54 3.20
N CYS A 587 -7.50 20.33 2.89
CA CYS A 587 -8.65 19.73 3.58
C CYS A 587 -8.31 18.55 4.51
N ARG A 588 -7.03 18.19 4.67
CA ARG A 588 -6.54 17.10 5.53
C ARG A 588 -7.02 15.68 5.21
N VAL A 589 -7.81 15.46 4.14
CA VAL A 589 -8.21 14.12 3.66
C VAL A 589 -6.99 13.23 3.43
N ARG A 590 -7.10 11.95 3.79
CA ARG A 590 -6.03 10.95 3.70
C ARG A 590 -6.39 9.80 2.76
N CYS A 591 -5.47 9.42 1.89
CA CYS A 591 -5.61 8.20 1.07
C CYS A 591 -4.26 7.49 0.90
N HIS A 592 -4.27 6.20 0.56
CA HIS A 592 -3.06 5.54 0.02
C HIS A 592 -2.65 6.21 -1.30
N LYS A 593 -1.35 6.32 -1.55
CA LYS A 593 -0.80 6.84 -2.82
C LYS A 593 -1.31 6.02 -4.02
N GLN A 594 -1.56 4.72 -3.81
CA GLN A 594 -2.16 3.84 -4.82
C GLN A 594 -3.50 4.36 -5.38
N HIS A 595 -4.38 4.99 -4.58
CA HIS A 595 -5.64 5.53 -5.10
C HIS A 595 -5.45 6.73 -6.04
N TYR A 596 -4.27 7.37 -6.01
CA TYR A 596 -3.86 8.38 -7.00
C TYR A 596 -3.16 7.73 -8.20
N ASP A 597 -2.23 6.80 -7.94
CA ASP A 597 -1.46 6.11 -8.98
C ASP A 597 -2.37 5.29 -9.92
N ASP A 598 -3.33 4.54 -9.35
CA ASP A 598 -4.35 3.77 -10.07
C ASP A 598 -5.54 4.64 -10.56
N SER A 599 -5.46 5.96 -10.40
CA SER A 599 -6.45 6.96 -10.86
C SER A 599 -7.88 6.78 -10.33
N GLU A 600 -8.04 6.26 -9.10
CA GLU A 600 -9.35 6.02 -8.50
C GLU A 600 -10.15 7.30 -8.15
N PHE A 601 -11.41 7.12 -7.75
CA PHE A 601 -12.32 8.21 -7.44
C PHE A 601 -12.05 8.85 -6.06
N ILE A 602 -10.98 9.64 -5.97
CA ILE A 602 -10.83 10.66 -4.93
C ILE A 602 -11.82 11.79 -5.23
N GLN A 603 -12.66 12.18 -4.25
CA GLN A 603 -13.57 13.34 -4.38
C GLN A 603 -12.76 14.64 -4.55
N PRO A 604 -13.22 15.62 -5.35
CA PRO A 604 -12.56 16.92 -5.47
C PRO A 604 -12.42 17.69 -4.15
N CYS A 605 -11.39 18.51 -4.03
CA CYS A 605 -11.19 19.35 -2.85
C CYS A 605 -12.25 20.45 -2.80
N ARG A 606 -12.89 20.62 -1.64
CA ARG A 606 -13.85 21.70 -1.38
C ARG A 606 -13.20 22.95 -0.79
N VAL A 607 -11.89 22.87 -0.49
CA VAL A 607 -11.08 23.92 0.12
C VAL A 607 -10.13 24.48 -0.93
N TYR A 608 -10.43 25.69 -1.41
CA TYR A 608 -9.65 26.37 -2.46
C TYR A 608 -8.59 27.32 -1.88
N ASP A 609 -8.90 28.00 -0.78
CA ASP A 609 -7.97 28.84 0.00
C ASP A 609 -7.77 28.23 1.39
N THR A 610 -6.54 28.26 1.90
CA THR A 610 -6.18 27.76 3.23
C THR A 610 -6.22 28.82 4.32
N LEU A 611 -6.14 30.12 3.97
CA LEU A 611 -6.12 31.23 4.93
C LEU A 611 -7.47 31.42 5.63
N THR A 612 -8.55 30.96 5.00
CA THR A 612 -9.93 31.03 5.48
C THR A 612 -10.40 29.76 6.21
N VAL A 613 -9.58 28.72 6.39
CA VAL A 613 -10.03 27.46 7.00
C VAL A 613 -9.99 27.52 8.54
N LYS A 614 -11.05 27.04 9.19
CA LYS A 614 -11.09 26.75 10.62
C LYS A 614 -11.47 25.30 10.90
N GLU A 615 -10.97 24.80 12.03
CA GLU A 615 -11.23 23.47 12.55
C GLU A 615 -11.94 23.58 13.90
N LEU A 616 -12.90 22.68 14.15
CA LEU A 616 -13.56 22.51 15.44
C LEU A 616 -13.68 21.01 15.76
N LEU A 617 -13.04 20.59 16.84
CA LEU A 617 -13.21 19.26 17.43
C LEU A 617 -14.36 19.26 18.44
N VAL A 618 -15.25 18.27 18.34
CA VAL A 618 -16.43 18.12 19.19
C VAL A 618 -16.47 16.70 19.76
N MET A 619 -16.61 16.56 21.08
CA MET A 619 -16.72 15.29 21.79
C MET A 619 -18.14 15.13 22.34
N CYS A 620 -18.76 14.00 22.02
CA CYS A 620 -20.08 13.59 22.49
C CYS A 620 -19.99 12.76 23.79
N ALA A 621 -21.13 12.48 24.45
CA ALA A 621 -21.17 11.55 25.57
C ALA A 621 -20.94 10.09 25.12
N SER A 622 -21.31 9.75 23.88
CA SER A 622 -21.18 8.41 23.29
C SER A 622 -20.82 8.41 21.80
N GLU A 623 -20.31 7.27 21.32
CA GLU A 623 -20.08 7.01 19.88
C GLU A 623 -21.40 7.01 19.08
N LYS A 624 -22.50 6.50 19.66
CA LYS A 624 -23.83 6.53 19.02
C LYS A 624 -24.31 7.96 18.75
N GLU A 625 -24.02 8.87 19.68
CA GLU A 625 -24.32 10.30 19.55
C GLU A 625 -23.37 11.00 18.56
N GLN A 626 -22.07 10.65 18.57
CA GLN A 626 -21.09 11.12 17.58
C GLN A 626 -21.51 10.74 16.15
N LYS A 627 -21.95 9.49 15.92
CA LYS A 627 -22.48 9.04 14.62
C LYS A 627 -23.77 9.77 14.23
N LYS A 628 -24.66 10.06 15.20
CA LYS A 628 -25.88 10.87 14.97
C LYS A 628 -25.52 12.29 14.50
N TRP A 629 -24.55 12.94 15.15
CA TRP A 629 -24.07 14.27 14.78
C TRP A 629 -23.40 14.28 13.40
N ILE A 630 -22.47 13.35 13.12
CA ILE A 630 -21.83 13.24 11.80
C ILE A 630 -22.88 13.02 10.71
N SER A 631 -23.82 12.08 10.90
CA SER A 631 -24.90 11.83 9.93
C SER A 631 -25.77 13.06 9.67
N LYS A 632 -26.21 13.76 10.72
CA LYS A 632 -27.13 14.91 10.57
C LYS A 632 -26.44 16.16 10.00
N LEU A 633 -25.15 16.36 10.26
CA LEU A 633 -24.37 17.45 9.69
C LEU A 633 -23.93 17.14 8.25
N SER A 634 -23.36 15.96 8.00
CA SER A 634 -22.86 15.56 6.65
C SER A 634 -23.95 15.54 5.58
N THR A 635 -25.20 15.21 5.93
CA THR A 635 -26.34 15.28 5.02
C THR A 635 -26.72 16.72 4.62
N LYS A 636 -26.30 17.72 5.39
CA LYS A 636 -26.56 19.15 5.14
C LYS A 636 -25.34 19.93 4.63
N VAL A 637 -24.14 19.34 4.61
CA VAL A 637 -22.97 19.92 3.95
C VAL A 637 -23.28 20.13 2.45
N PRO A 638 -23.10 21.34 1.88
CA PRO A 638 -23.36 21.58 0.48
C PRO A 638 -22.63 20.60 -0.45
N ARG A 639 -23.35 20.10 -1.46
CA ARG A 639 -22.74 19.35 -2.57
C ARG A 639 -22.21 20.37 -3.59
N PRO A 640 -21.00 20.18 -4.14
CA PRO A 640 -20.49 21.07 -5.18
C PRO A 640 -21.39 21.01 -6.41
N SER A 641 -21.78 22.18 -6.93
CA SER A 641 -22.39 22.29 -8.26
C SER A 641 -21.30 22.12 -9.32
N ASN A 642 -21.53 21.23 -10.30
CA ASN A 642 -20.56 20.89 -11.37
C ASN A 642 -20.35 22.01 -12.42
N SER A 643 -20.34 23.28 -12.00
CA SER A 643 -20.39 24.46 -12.87
C SER A 643 -19.12 25.32 -12.85
N GLN A 644 -18.05 24.88 -12.17
CA GLN A 644 -16.75 25.57 -12.10
C GLN A 644 -15.57 24.58 -12.02
N LEU A 645 -15.36 23.79 -13.07
CA LEU A 645 -14.14 22.97 -13.24
C LEU A 645 -13.45 23.14 -14.61
N ASP A 646 -14.07 23.82 -15.58
CA ASP A 646 -13.54 24.02 -16.94
C ASP A 646 -12.80 25.38 -17.09
N SER A 647 -11.89 25.74 -16.17
CA SER A 647 -11.12 27.00 -16.30
C SER A 647 -9.79 27.11 -15.49
N THR A 648 -8.88 26.14 -15.64
CA THR A 648 -7.41 26.30 -15.51
C THR A 648 -6.71 25.16 -16.22
#